data_AF-A0A7S2IUB2-F1
#
_entry.id   AF-A0A7S2IUB2-F1
#
_cell.length_a   1.000
_cell.length_b   1.000
_cell.length_c   1.000
_cell.angle_alpha   90.00
_cell.angle_beta   90.00
_cell.angle_gamma   90.00
#
_symmetry.space_group_name_H-M   'P 1'
#
loop_
_entity.id
_entity.type
_entity.pdbx_description
1 polymer ?
#
loop_
_entity_poly.entity_id
_entity_poly.type
_entity_poly.pdbx_seq_one_letter_code
_entity_poly.pdbx_strand_id
1 'polypeptide(L)'
;GGGQGEAPPDVNCTDVRDRTLLMFAAAAGSCETAKFILDKPTVRVNETDDTQKTALHHAVRLQQPLAQGGAAARAELVRMLVAAGVTVDARDQSGCTALMLAASFGDVGTISALVKAGANVNARDYEERNVLSYATSLGREEEANHLIEAGAEDMENELAAPPRMSVSAQRQSLSRASCRGRASVALSRRRSSVGGSLCVGPGRRSAPARQSVLWTSGVASADMDSIPEVIAVEEVPPTPEVSEEELAQERARAKLEAIMAEGEAAAPVELEKVIAEAEAAGIEGEAMQKAQERVEFLRQRALAHDALLTAIADRSTQALREAIATAEEKRVPAAEVDRAKAVLAEEEPKEKAWESLAAAEEKGDTASLKEAMAQAKKAGIPEEELKPFEDLLKGAESKEQAEAALEEATKERDVVALRFALQQARTAGAKAELIAKGEEVLKVEEPLHEARKAIEEIEDGAPLEKMKEVLAKVKEVGLQPDEYERLEEAVKMEEEKQRMLAEVNKALEEVQDVDMQSVTAITEARDKLAAAVSTAMEAGVTEADCKTANMRRRKLHNAIQDLKGAIRVFCRVRPLNKREKDLNDEKVVQSNEDGLSLHVQVTKNQVEHFSFDAVFTPGTQEEVFEEAKDLVQSALDGYNVTIFAYGQTGAGKTFTMYGAPGMEGTAPRTITELYRLVDQGRDRFAYTVMGSMMELYRNDLVDLLVAKKGSRTS
;
A
#
# COMPACT_ATOMS: atom_id res chain seq x y z
N GLY A 1 23.33 7.27 -42.38
CA GLY A 1 21.94 7.10 -41.90
C GLY A 1 21.48 8.39 -41.27
N GLY A 2 20.17 8.64 -41.20
CA GLY A 2 19.66 9.80 -40.47
C GLY A 2 19.86 9.61 -38.96
N GLY A 3 20.23 10.67 -38.25
CA GLY A 3 20.08 10.69 -36.81
C GLY A 3 18.59 10.70 -36.48
N GLN A 4 18.10 9.63 -35.85
CA GLN A 4 16.79 9.69 -35.21
C GLN A 4 16.91 10.68 -34.05
N GLY A 5 16.11 11.74 -34.06
CA GLY A 5 15.98 12.60 -32.90
C GLY A 5 15.33 11.80 -31.79
N GLU A 6 16.06 11.54 -30.71
CA GLU A 6 15.47 10.93 -29.51
C GLU A 6 14.28 11.79 -29.06
N ALA A 7 13.13 11.14 -28.86
CA ALA A 7 11.96 11.85 -28.37
C ALA A 7 12.30 12.45 -26.98
N PRO A 8 11.91 13.70 -26.69
CA PRO A 8 12.22 14.31 -25.40
C PRO A 8 11.65 13.42 -24.28
N PRO A 9 12.45 13.08 -23.25
CA PRO A 9 12.05 12.10 -22.25
C PRO A 9 10.78 12.56 -21.53
N ASP A 10 9.80 11.67 -21.41
CA ASP A 10 8.57 11.97 -20.69
C ASP A 10 8.90 12.26 -19.22
N VAL A 11 8.38 13.39 -18.75
CA VAL A 11 8.56 13.91 -17.40
C VAL A 11 7.56 13.32 -16.40
N ASN A 12 6.54 12.62 -16.92
CA ASN A 12 5.54 11.90 -16.14
C ASN A 12 5.84 10.41 -16.03
N CYS A 13 7.02 9.95 -16.49
CA CYS A 13 7.40 8.55 -16.37
C CYS A 13 7.44 8.11 -14.89
N THR A 14 7.00 6.88 -14.65
CA THR A 14 6.93 6.28 -13.31
C THR A 14 7.94 5.15 -13.15
N ASP A 15 8.47 5.02 -11.93
CA ASP A 15 9.15 3.84 -11.43
C ASP A 15 8.16 2.70 -11.14
N VAL A 16 8.65 1.49 -10.80
CA VAL A 16 7.84 0.29 -10.45
C VAL A 16 6.97 0.41 -9.17
N ARG A 17 6.79 1.64 -8.67
CA ARG A 17 5.99 2.04 -7.51
C ARG A 17 5.18 3.32 -7.79
N ASP A 18 4.90 3.59 -9.06
CA ASP A 18 4.20 4.78 -9.57
C ASP A 18 4.85 6.13 -9.19
N ARG A 19 6.13 6.10 -8.79
CA ARG A 19 6.87 7.30 -8.38
C ARG A 19 7.32 8.11 -9.60
N THR A 20 6.79 9.32 -9.75
CA THR A 20 7.16 10.23 -10.85
C THR A 20 8.48 10.94 -10.60
N LEU A 21 9.12 11.45 -11.67
CA LEU A 21 10.35 12.25 -11.58
C LEU A 21 10.24 13.45 -10.60
N LEU A 22 9.05 14.05 -10.47
CA LEU A 22 8.79 15.14 -9.51
C LEU A 22 8.86 14.65 -8.06
N MET A 23 8.40 13.44 -7.76
CA MET A 23 8.51 12.84 -6.42
C MET A 23 9.97 12.54 -6.05
N PHE A 24 10.79 12.11 -7.01
CA PHE A 24 12.23 11.94 -6.78
C PHE A 24 12.94 13.28 -6.51
N ALA A 25 12.62 14.33 -7.27
CA ALA A 25 13.16 15.68 -7.02
C ALA A 25 12.74 16.21 -5.64
N ALA A 26 11.50 15.96 -5.23
CA ALA A 26 10.98 16.28 -3.91
C ALA A 26 11.69 15.50 -2.79
N ALA A 27 11.84 14.17 -2.95
CA ALA A 27 12.53 13.27 -2.03
C ALA A 27 14.06 13.51 -1.94
N ALA A 28 14.63 14.29 -2.87
CA ALA A 28 16.02 14.74 -2.83
C ALA A 28 16.20 16.15 -2.24
N GLY A 29 15.10 16.89 -1.99
CA GLY A 29 15.15 18.30 -1.58
C GLY A 29 15.61 19.28 -2.67
N SER A 30 15.75 18.83 -3.93
CA SER A 30 16.38 19.62 -4.99
C SER A 30 15.42 20.66 -5.57
N CYS A 31 15.52 21.88 -5.06
CA CYS A 31 14.73 23.03 -5.50
C CYS A 31 14.93 23.34 -7.00
N GLU A 32 16.16 23.28 -7.50
CA GLU A 32 16.49 23.55 -8.91
C GLU A 32 15.89 22.48 -9.84
N THR A 33 16.01 21.19 -9.48
CA THR A 33 15.46 20.08 -10.27
C THR A 33 13.94 20.10 -10.26
N ALA A 34 13.32 20.35 -9.10
CA ALA A 34 11.87 20.49 -8.99
C ALA A 34 11.37 21.64 -9.89
N LYS A 35 12.02 22.80 -9.85
CA LYS A 35 11.65 23.94 -10.71
C LYS A 35 11.77 23.63 -12.20
N PHE A 36 12.87 23.03 -12.65
CA PHE A 36 13.06 22.65 -14.06
C PHE A 36 12.01 21.62 -14.57
N ILE A 37 11.46 20.81 -13.67
CA ILE A 37 10.32 19.93 -13.98
C ILE A 37 9.05 20.78 -14.08
N LEU A 38 8.73 21.58 -13.06
CA LEU A 38 7.50 22.38 -12.96
C LEU A 38 7.37 23.48 -14.04
N ASP A 39 8.48 23.99 -14.58
CA ASP A 39 8.49 24.93 -15.72
C ASP A 39 7.95 24.31 -17.03
N LYS A 40 7.70 22.99 -17.09
CA LYS A 40 7.17 22.28 -18.27
C LYS A 40 5.64 22.12 -18.19
N PRO A 41 4.87 22.57 -19.21
CA PRO A 41 3.40 22.59 -19.17
C PRO A 41 2.71 21.22 -19.26
N THR A 42 3.47 20.13 -19.38
CA THR A 42 2.95 18.75 -19.50
C THR A 42 3.08 17.93 -18.21
N VAL A 43 3.57 18.52 -17.12
CA VAL A 43 3.78 17.80 -15.84
C VAL A 43 2.49 17.63 -15.07
N ARG A 44 2.21 16.38 -14.65
CA ARG A 44 1.12 16.03 -13.75
C ARG A 44 1.59 16.13 -12.29
N VAL A 45 1.30 17.28 -11.67
CA VAL A 45 1.78 17.60 -10.31
C VAL A 45 1.08 16.81 -9.19
N ASN A 46 -0.08 16.21 -9.47
CA ASN A 46 -0.97 15.56 -8.50
C ASN A 46 -1.03 14.03 -8.58
N GLU A 47 -0.09 13.40 -9.30
CA GLU A 47 0.06 11.95 -9.26
C GLU A 47 0.51 11.46 -7.86
N THR A 48 0.22 10.20 -7.56
CA THR A 48 0.50 9.54 -6.27
C THR A 48 1.28 8.24 -6.48
N ASP A 49 2.18 7.90 -5.55
CA ASP A 49 2.85 6.60 -5.55
C ASP A 49 1.94 5.44 -5.10
N ASP A 50 2.51 4.22 -5.11
CA ASP A 50 1.93 2.98 -4.60
C ASP A 50 1.31 3.07 -3.19
N THR A 51 1.79 3.99 -2.35
CA THR A 51 1.27 4.26 -1.00
C THR A 51 0.39 5.52 -0.92
N GLN A 52 -0.14 5.96 -2.06
CA GLN A 52 -0.95 7.17 -2.29
C GLN A 52 -0.24 8.50 -1.95
N LYS A 53 1.10 8.54 -1.86
CA LYS A 53 1.84 9.76 -1.52
C LYS A 53 2.10 10.63 -2.75
N THR A 54 1.63 11.88 -2.70
CA THR A 54 2.00 12.92 -3.67
C THR A 54 3.44 13.41 -3.46
N ALA A 55 3.99 14.17 -4.42
CA ALA A 55 5.29 14.82 -4.28
C ALA A 55 5.42 15.71 -3.02
N LEU A 56 4.31 16.27 -2.52
CA LEU A 56 4.29 17.08 -1.29
C LEU A 56 4.63 16.25 -0.03
N HIS A 57 4.14 15.01 0.04
CA HIS A 57 4.46 14.09 1.15
C HIS A 57 5.96 13.74 1.17
N HIS A 58 6.55 13.51 -0.01
CA HIS A 58 7.99 13.22 -0.13
C HIS A 58 8.88 14.42 0.16
N ALA A 59 8.45 15.66 -0.14
CA ALA A 59 9.16 16.89 0.23
C ALA A 59 9.24 17.11 1.76
N VAL A 60 8.23 16.63 2.50
CA VAL A 60 8.18 16.73 3.98
C VAL A 60 8.99 15.61 4.65
N ARG A 61 9.02 14.40 4.07
CA ARG A 61 9.63 13.18 4.64
C ARG A 61 11.17 13.12 4.63
N LEU A 62 11.86 14.25 4.48
CA LEU A 62 13.32 14.30 4.26
C LEU A 62 14.12 14.07 5.55
N GLN A 63 14.64 12.84 5.71
CA GLN A 63 15.51 12.42 6.82
C GLN A 63 16.98 12.90 6.73
N GLN A 64 17.40 13.51 5.61
CA GLN A 64 18.82 13.81 5.39
C GLN A 64 19.25 15.20 5.90
N PRO A 65 20.36 15.31 6.66
CA PRO A 65 20.91 16.59 7.11
C PRO A 65 21.69 17.27 5.98
N LEU A 66 20.99 17.94 5.07
CA LEU A 66 21.64 18.78 4.04
C LEU A 66 22.49 19.88 4.70
N ALA A 67 23.75 19.97 4.28
CA ALA A 67 24.68 20.99 4.75
C ALA A 67 24.18 22.38 4.36
N GLN A 68 24.01 23.25 5.36
CA GLN A 68 23.45 24.60 5.27
C GLN A 68 21.96 24.67 4.86
N GLY A 69 21.09 24.98 5.84
CA GLY A 69 19.76 25.55 5.57
C GLY A 69 18.58 24.60 5.37
N GLY A 70 18.70 23.29 5.66
CA GLY A 70 17.70 22.26 5.35
C GLY A 70 16.22 22.62 5.55
N ALA A 71 15.82 23.15 6.72
CA ALA A 71 14.42 23.53 6.97
C ALA A 71 13.93 24.71 6.10
N ALA A 72 14.80 25.68 5.81
CA ALA A 72 14.47 26.80 4.92
C ALA A 72 14.29 26.32 3.47
N ALA A 73 15.18 25.42 3.00
CA ALA A 73 15.09 24.80 1.68
C ALA A 73 13.82 23.92 1.54
N ARG A 74 13.45 23.14 2.57
CA ARG A 74 12.18 22.40 2.60
C ARG A 74 10.97 23.33 2.48
N ALA A 75 10.94 24.39 3.27
CA ALA A 75 9.85 25.35 3.22
C ALA A 75 9.78 26.09 1.86
N GLU A 76 10.91 26.28 1.16
CA GLU A 76 10.94 26.83 -0.20
C GLU A 76 10.45 25.84 -1.27
N LEU A 77 10.92 24.58 -1.22
CA LEU A 77 10.43 23.50 -2.08
C LEU A 77 8.92 23.30 -1.94
N VAL A 78 8.41 23.29 -0.71
CA VAL A 78 6.97 23.22 -0.41
C VAL A 78 6.22 24.41 -0.99
N ARG A 79 6.74 25.65 -0.86
CA ARG A 79 6.15 26.84 -1.50
C ARG A 79 6.10 26.72 -3.02
N MET A 80 7.12 26.15 -3.67
CA MET A 80 7.12 25.94 -5.13
C MET A 80 6.12 24.87 -5.58
N LEU A 81 6.04 23.73 -4.86
CA LEU A 81 5.07 22.67 -5.15
C LEU A 81 3.62 23.17 -5.00
N VAL A 82 3.33 23.93 -3.93
CA VAL A 82 2.03 24.60 -3.74
C VAL A 82 1.74 25.59 -4.89
N ALA A 83 2.71 26.42 -5.27
CA ALA A 83 2.54 27.41 -6.34
C ALA A 83 2.29 26.78 -7.72
N ALA A 84 2.71 25.52 -7.93
CA ALA A 84 2.42 24.75 -9.13
C ALA A 84 1.08 23.99 -9.11
N GLY A 85 0.26 24.15 -8.06
CA GLY A 85 -1.08 23.54 -7.96
C GLY A 85 -1.11 22.11 -7.41
N VAL A 86 -0.12 21.72 -6.61
CA VAL A 86 -0.19 20.45 -5.85
C VAL A 86 -1.27 20.54 -4.77
N THR A 87 -2.14 19.52 -4.71
CA THR A 87 -3.21 19.39 -3.72
C THR A 87 -2.63 19.28 -2.30
N VAL A 88 -2.87 20.32 -1.49
CA VAL A 88 -2.29 20.44 -0.14
C VAL A 88 -2.86 19.41 0.84
N ASP A 89 -4.18 19.20 0.79
CA ASP A 89 -4.92 18.24 1.63
C ASP A 89 -5.01 16.83 1.03
N ALA A 90 -4.07 16.48 0.14
CA ALA A 90 -3.93 15.11 -0.31
C ALA A 90 -3.65 14.19 0.89
N ARG A 91 -4.20 12.98 0.87
CA ARG A 91 -4.03 11.96 1.90
C ARG A 91 -3.26 10.77 1.34
N ASP A 92 -2.38 10.19 2.14
CA ASP A 92 -1.75 8.92 1.82
C ASP A 92 -2.60 7.71 2.27
N GLN A 93 -2.08 6.49 2.07
CA GLN A 93 -2.74 5.22 2.42
C GLN A 93 -3.13 5.08 3.92
N SER A 94 -2.53 5.87 4.82
CA SER A 94 -2.91 5.91 6.26
C SER A 94 -3.94 7.01 6.58
N GLY A 95 -4.33 7.80 5.59
CA GLY A 95 -5.16 8.99 5.75
C GLY A 95 -4.37 10.23 6.16
N CYS A 96 -3.05 10.12 6.35
CA CYS A 96 -2.19 11.23 6.75
C CYS A 96 -2.09 12.29 5.65
N THR A 97 -2.10 13.57 6.04
CA THR A 97 -1.77 14.69 5.14
C THR A 97 -0.30 15.11 5.29
N ALA A 98 0.22 15.86 4.32
CA ALA A 98 1.56 16.45 4.41
C ALA A 98 1.76 17.34 5.65
N LEU A 99 0.69 17.94 6.19
CA LEU A 99 0.73 18.75 7.42
C LEU A 99 0.91 17.90 8.68
N MET A 100 0.28 16.72 8.76
CA MET A 100 0.50 15.76 9.86
C MET A 100 1.94 15.25 9.89
N LEU A 101 2.50 14.96 8.72
CA LEU A 101 3.91 14.59 8.60
C LEU A 101 4.84 15.74 9.05
N ALA A 102 4.52 16.99 8.70
CA ALA A 102 5.33 18.14 9.11
C ALA A 102 5.28 18.39 10.64
N ALA A 103 4.12 18.16 11.27
CA ALA A 103 3.96 18.18 12.72
C ALA A 103 4.77 17.07 13.42
N SER A 104 4.84 15.88 12.81
CA SER A 104 5.62 14.75 13.31
C SER A 104 7.14 14.98 13.26
N PHE A 105 7.65 15.54 12.15
CA PHE A 105 9.10 15.79 11.99
C PHE A 105 9.64 17.01 12.74
N GLY A 106 8.78 17.94 13.18
CA GLY A 106 9.20 19.14 13.89
C GLY A 106 9.82 20.21 12.98
N ASP A 107 9.08 20.66 11.96
CA ASP A 107 9.51 21.74 11.07
C ASP A 107 8.50 22.88 11.02
N VAL A 108 8.62 23.81 11.99
CA VAL A 108 7.83 25.05 12.08
C VAL A 108 7.82 25.84 10.77
N GLY A 109 8.93 25.87 10.03
CA GLY A 109 9.05 26.59 8.76
C GLY A 109 8.19 25.98 7.65
N THR A 110 8.13 24.64 7.61
CA THR A 110 7.30 23.87 6.70
C THR A 110 5.81 23.88 7.11
N ILE A 111 5.51 23.75 8.41
CA ILE A 111 4.15 23.92 8.97
C ILE A 111 3.61 25.30 8.58
N SER A 112 4.37 26.37 8.83
CA SER A 112 3.98 27.74 8.51
C SER A 112 3.84 28.00 7.00
N ALA A 113 4.49 27.20 6.14
CA ALA A 113 4.30 27.23 4.70
C ALA A 113 3.00 26.53 4.26
N LEU A 114 2.71 25.36 4.83
CA LEU A 114 1.49 24.58 4.53
C LEU A 114 0.22 25.28 5.05
N VAL A 115 0.25 25.85 6.26
CA VAL A 115 -0.86 26.66 6.81
C VAL A 115 -1.15 27.87 5.90
N LYS A 116 -0.10 28.56 5.43
CA LYS A 116 -0.25 29.68 4.47
C LYS A 116 -0.70 29.25 3.08
N ALA A 117 -0.54 27.97 2.73
CA ALA A 117 -1.08 27.36 1.52
C ALA A 117 -2.56 26.98 1.63
N GLY A 118 -3.17 27.12 2.82
CA GLY A 118 -4.56 26.75 3.08
C GLY A 118 -4.76 25.28 3.47
N ALA A 119 -3.72 24.59 3.96
CA ALA A 119 -3.83 23.24 4.51
C ALA A 119 -4.88 23.16 5.63
N ASN A 120 -5.71 22.12 5.62
CA ASN A 120 -6.70 21.88 6.67
C ASN A 120 -6.02 21.43 7.98
N VAL A 121 -5.86 22.37 8.90
CA VAL A 121 -5.26 22.18 10.23
C VAL A 121 -6.06 21.18 11.09
N ASN A 122 -7.35 20.96 10.80
CA ASN A 122 -8.23 20.03 11.49
C ASN A 122 -8.57 18.78 10.65
N ALA A 123 -7.69 18.40 9.72
CA ALA A 123 -7.75 17.11 9.05
C ALA A 123 -7.54 15.96 10.06
N ARG A 124 -8.19 14.82 9.83
CA ARG A 124 -8.04 13.58 10.60
C ARG A 124 -7.64 12.41 9.71
N ASP A 125 -6.71 11.58 10.18
CA ASP A 125 -6.29 10.34 9.52
C ASP A 125 -7.34 9.20 9.69
N TYR A 126 -6.98 7.95 9.36
CA TYR A 126 -7.87 6.80 9.58
C TYR A 126 -7.87 6.27 11.03
N GLU A 127 -7.04 6.80 11.93
CA GLU A 127 -7.06 6.55 13.37
C GLU A 127 -7.74 7.70 14.16
N GLU A 128 -8.46 8.58 13.46
CA GLU A 128 -9.12 9.80 13.95
C GLU A 128 -8.20 10.86 14.60
N ARG A 129 -6.87 10.73 14.44
CA ARG A 129 -5.88 11.67 14.97
C ARG A 129 -5.90 13.00 14.21
N ASN A 130 -6.05 14.10 14.95
CA ASN A 130 -5.86 15.45 14.43
C ASN A 130 -4.35 15.80 14.31
N VAL A 131 -3.98 16.78 13.48
CA VAL A 131 -2.60 17.27 13.29
C VAL A 131 -1.90 17.55 14.63
N LEU A 132 -2.61 18.18 15.57
CA LEU A 132 -2.10 18.52 16.91
C LEU A 132 -1.70 17.28 17.73
N SER A 133 -2.34 16.13 17.51
CA SER A 133 -2.03 14.86 18.18
C SER A 133 -0.63 14.33 17.79
N TYR A 134 -0.16 14.60 16.57
CA TYR A 134 1.20 14.23 16.14
C TYR A 134 2.26 15.09 16.82
N ALA A 135 2.00 16.39 17.02
CA ALA A 135 2.92 17.27 17.73
C ALA A 135 2.97 16.92 19.24
N THR A 136 1.81 16.76 19.89
CA THR A 136 1.75 16.52 21.34
C THR A 136 2.29 15.13 21.74
N SER A 137 1.98 14.07 20.97
CA SER A 137 2.49 12.71 21.25
C SER A 137 4.01 12.57 21.14
N LEU A 138 4.67 13.47 20.39
CA LEU A 138 6.13 13.52 20.24
C LEU A 138 6.79 14.64 21.08
N GLY A 139 6.05 15.32 21.95
CA GLY A 139 6.58 16.38 22.83
C GLY A 139 7.07 17.62 22.08
N ARG A 140 6.46 17.95 20.94
CA ARG A 140 6.79 19.10 20.07
C ARG A 140 6.00 20.34 20.48
N GLU A 141 6.40 20.95 21.61
CA GLU A 141 5.66 22.07 22.21
C GLU A 141 5.65 23.34 21.34
N GLU A 142 6.74 23.68 20.64
CA GLU A 142 6.77 24.88 19.79
C GLU A 142 5.84 24.73 18.56
N GLU A 143 5.86 23.55 17.94
CA GLU A 143 4.99 23.19 16.82
C GLU A 143 3.52 23.09 17.23
N ALA A 144 3.23 22.48 18.39
CA ALA A 144 1.89 22.40 18.95
C ALA A 144 1.30 23.80 19.19
N ASN A 145 2.08 24.70 19.80
CA ASN A 145 1.68 26.10 19.98
C ASN A 145 1.43 26.80 18.63
N HIS A 146 2.30 26.63 17.63
CA HIS A 146 2.12 27.27 16.31
C HIS A 146 0.93 26.69 15.51
N LEU A 147 0.55 25.43 15.75
CA LEU A 147 -0.67 24.82 15.22
C LEU A 147 -1.93 25.33 15.93
N ILE A 148 -1.88 25.54 17.25
CA ILE A 148 -2.97 26.17 18.02
C ILE A 148 -3.17 27.63 17.58
N GLU A 149 -2.09 28.40 17.35
CA GLU A 149 -2.13 29.73 16.73
C GLU A 149 -2.77 29.71 15.33
N ALA A 150 -2.62 28.61 14.58
CA ALA A 150 -3.23 28.38 13.27
C ALA A 150 -4.69 27.87 13.33
N GLY A 151 -5.26 27.66 14.52
CA GLY A 151 -6.64 27.21 14.70
C GLY A 151 -6.84 25.70 14.79
N ALA A 152 -5.82 24.94 15.21
CA ALA A 152 -5.97 23.53 15.55
C ALA A 152 -6.94 23.33 16.73
N GLU A 153 -7.87 22.40 16.59
CA GLU A 153 -8.82 22.02 17.63
C GLU A 153 -8.25 20.90 18.53
N ASP A 154 -8.13 21.19 19.83
CA ASP A 154 -7.85 20.20 20.87
C ASP A 154 -9.07 19.32 21.15
N MET A 155 -8.88 18.01 21.05
CA MET A 155 -9.93 17.00 21.19
C MET A 155 -10.38 16.72 22.65
N GLU A 156 -9.80 17.40 23.66
CA GLU A 156 -10.17 17.18 25.07
C GLU A 156 -11.56 17.71 25.47
N ASN A 157 -12.30 18.37 24.57
CA ASN A 157 -13.44 19.24 24.92
C ASN A 157 -14.85 18.79 24.43
N GLU A 158 -15.14 17.48 24.41
CA GLU A 158 -16.55 16.99 24.38
C GLU A 158 -17.14 16.69 25.77
N LEU A 159 -16.43 17.03 26.87
CA LEU A 159 -16.96 17.02 28.25
C LEU A 159 -16.74 18.35 28.99
N ALA A 160 -17.36 19.44 28.51
CA ALA A 160 -17.38 20.75 29.17
C ALA A 160 -17.93 20.67 30.62
N ALA A 161 -17.25 21.14 31.69
CA ALA A 161 -16.83 22.52 32.04
C ALA A 161 -18.01 23.42 32.51
N PRO A 162 -17.82 24.54 33.29
CA PRO A 162 -16.58 25.22 33.74
C PRO A 162 -16.59 25.49 35.30
N PRO A 163 -15.81 26.42 35.94
CA PRO A 163 -14.76 27.31 35.42
C PRO A 163 -13.42 27.43 36.24
N ARG A 164 -12.33 27.74 35.51
CA ARG A 164 -11.16 28.60 35.86
C ARG A 164 -10.51 28.50 37.27
N MET A 165 -9.19 28.24 37.32
CA MET A 165 -8.14 29.24 37.67
C MET A 165 -6.70 28.67 37.73
N SER A 166 -5.72 29.55 37.48
CA SER A 166 -4.30 29.54 37.92
C SER A 166 -3.34 28.34 37.73
N VAL A 167 -2.34 28.55 36.85
CA VAL A 167 -0.87 28.50 37.08
C VAL A 167 -0.26 27.48 38.07
N SER A 168 0.72 26.70 37.57
CA SER A 168 1.86 26.03 38.26
C SER A 168 1.63 25.02 39.40
N ALA A 169 1.83 23.72 39.08
CA ALA A 169 2.38 22.67 39.96
C ALA A 169 2.75 21.45 39.08
N GLN A 170 3.99 20.95 38.99
CA GLN A 170 4.80 20.22 40.00
C GLN A 170 4.67 18.68 39.91
N ARG A 171 5.51 18.07 39.05
CA ARG A 171 6.20 16.75 39.20
C ARG A 171 5.41 15.44 39.47
N GLN A 172 5.71 14.49 38.58
CA GLN A 172 6.13 13.10 38.85
C GLN A 172 5.10 11.98 39.18
N SER A 173 5.21 10.95 38.33
CA SER A 173 5.34 9.51 38.65
C SER A 173 4.11 8.60 38.71
N LEU A 174 4.41 7.30 38.55
CA LEU A 174 3.54 6.12 38.61
C LEU A 174 2.52 6.01 37.46
N SER A 175 2.78 5.31 36.34
CA SER A 175 3.25 3.94 36.08
C SER A 175 2.15 2.86 36.06
N ARG A 176 2.26 1.99 35.04
CA ARG A 176 1.73 0.62 34.97
C ARG A 176 0.21 0.40 34.85
N ALA A 177 -0.09 -0.39 33.82
CA ALA A 177 -0.93 -1.59 33.88
C ALA A 177 -2.47 -1.47 33.75
N SER A 178 -2.90 -1.71 32.50
CA SER A 178 -3.45 -3.03 32.10
C SER A 178 -4.97 -3.22 32.01
N CYS A 179 -5.32 -3.96 30.96
CA CYS A 179 -6.43 -4.90 30.83
C CYS A 179 -7.87 -4.43 30.55
N ARG A 180 -8.40 -5.08 29.51
CA ARG A 180 -9.77 -5.64 29.39
C ARG A 180 -10.92 -4.66 29.21
N GLY A 181 -11.19 -4.37 27.95
CA GLY A 181 -12.52 -3.92 27.53
C GLY A 181 -13.62 -4.98 27.69
N ARG A 182 -14.86 -4.49 27.66
CA ARG A 182 -16.12 -5.13 27.29
C ARG A 182 -16.91 -4.02 26.58
N ALA A 183 -17.45 -4.16 25.37
CA ALA A 183 -18.40 -5.16 24.88
C ALA A 183 -19.72 -5.18 25.70
N SER A 184 -20.72 -4.38 25.28
CA SER A 184 -22.09 -4.88 24.99
C SER A 184 -23.08 -3.77 24.55
N VAL A 185 -23.62 -3.96 23.35
CA VAL A 185 -25.02 -3.77 22.90
C VAL A 185 -26.02 -3.06 23.84
N ALA A 186 -26.70 -2.04 23.31
CA ALA A 186 -28.06 -1.67 23.70
C ALA A 186 -28.87 -1.15 22.47
N LEU A 187 -30.18 -1.38 22.45
CA LEU A 187 -31.07 -1.08 21.30
C LEU A 187 -31.99 0.13 21.54
N SER A 188 -32.52 0.65 20.42
CA SER A 188 -33.95 0.98 20.24
C SER A 188 -34.52 2.37 20.62
N ARG A 189 -34.82 3.15 19.54
CA ARG A 189 -36.13 3.74 19.15
C ARG A 189 -36.55 5.18 19.56
N ARG A 190 -36.99 5.89 18.49
CA ARG A 190 -38.18 6.82 18.39
C ARG A 190 -38.00 8.24 18.98
N ARG A 191 -38.69 9.31 18.51
CA ARG A 191 -39.80 9.44 17.49
C ARG A 191 -39.99 10.89 16.97
N SER A 192 -40.50 11.03 15.72
CA SER A 192 -41.36 12.14 15.20
C SER A 192 -40.83 13.60 15.22
N SER A 193 -41.40 14.60 14.52
CA SER A 193 -42.55 14.76 13.57
C SER A 193 -42.06 15.57 12.33
N VAL A 194 -42.77 16.24 11.39
CA VAL A 194 -44.16 16.72 11.07
C VAL A 194 -44.26 16.67 9.51
N GLY A 195 -45.39 16.65 8.76
CA GLY A 195 -46.85 16.62 8.97
C GLY A 195 -47.53 16.13 7.66
N GLY A 196 -48.83 15.77 7.60
CA GLY A 196 -49.98 16.67 7.36
C GLY A 196 -50.19 16.91 5.84
N SER A 197 -51.35 16.71 5.19
CA SER A 197 -52.79 16.61 5.57
C SER A 197 -53.49 15.62 4.57
N LEU A 198 -54.45 14.75 4.91
CA LEU A 198 -55.90 14.97 5.13
C LEU A 198 -56.58 15.87 4.05
N CYS A 199 -57.77 15.57 3.47
CA CYS A 199 -58.66 14.39 3.61
C CYS A 199 -59.82 14.36 2.57
N VAL A 200 -60.53 13.22 2.45
CA VAL A 200 -61.97 13.03 2.08
C VAL A 200 -62.49 13.41 0.68
N GLY A 201 -63.26 12.49 0.06
CA GLY A 201 -64.55 12.85 -0.57
C GLY A 201 -64.75 12.47 -2.05
N PRO A 202 -65.90 11.88 -2.47
CA PRO A 202 -66.08 11.40 -3.85
C PRO A 202 -67.17 12.11 -4.70
N GLY A 203 -66.87 12.31 -5.99
CA GLY A 203 -67.79 11.87 -7.06
C GLY A 203 -68.40 12.90 -8.04
N ARG A 204 -68.76 12.35 -9.21
CA ARG A 204 -69.72 12.80 -10.27
C ARG A 204 -69.30 13.85 -11.33
N ARG A 205 -69.47 13.42 -12.59
CA ARG A 205 -69.73 14.21 -13.84
C ARG A 205 -68.55 15.07 -14.32
N SER A 206 -68.35 15.38 -15.61
CA SER A 206 -68.86 14.89 -16.92
C SER A 206 -67.98 15.56 -18.03
N ALA A 207 -67.94 15.19 -19.31
CA ALA A 207 -68.83 14.38 -20.14
C ALA A 207 -68.10 13.88 -21.42
N PRO A 208 -68.68 12.93 -22.18
CA PRO A 208 -68.36 12.72 -23.59
C PRO A 208 -69.34 13.47 -24.52
N ALA A 209 -68.82 14.15 -25.54
CA ALA A 209 -69.59 14.48 -26.75
C ALA A 209 -69.29 13.37 -27.79
N ARG A 210 -70.27 12.64 -28.34
CA ARG A 210 -71.42 13.07 -29.16
C ARG A 210 -71.01 13.85 -30.41
N GLN A 211 -70.85 13.13 -31.51
CA GLN A 211 -71.79 13.28 -32.61
C GLN A 211 -72.28 11.90 -33.07
N SER A 212 -73.53 11.85 -33.48
CA SER A 212 -74.21 10.65 -33.97
C SER A 212 -74.92 11.03 -35.27
N VAL A 213 -74.66 10.28 -36.33
CA VAL A 213 -75.52 10.25 -37.52
C VAL A 213 -76.15 8.86 -37.59
N LEU A 214 -77.35 8.79 -38.15
CA LEU A 214 -78.29 7.70 -38.00
C LEU A 214 -78.76 7.22 -39.38
N TRP A 215 -79.14 5.94 -39.44
CA TRP A 215 -79.96 5.32 -40.49
C TRP A 215 -79.24 5.10 -41.85
N THR A 216 -79.66 4.16 -42.71
CA THR A 216 -80.86 3.27 -42.67
C THR A 216 -80.58 1.90 -43.29
N SER A 217 -81.39 0.90 -42.93
CA SER A 217 -81.71 -0.24 -43.80
C SER A 217 -83.04 0.01 -44.56
N GLY A 218 -83.10 -0.40 -45.82
CA GLY A 218 -84.27 -0.31 -46.71
C GLY A 218 -83.86 -0.75 -48.12
N VAL A 219 -84.54 -1.64 -48.86
CA VAL A 219 -85.90 -2.23 -48.75
C VAL A 219 -87.06 -1.32 -49.18
N ALA A 220 -87.07 -0.99 -50.47
CA ALA A 220 -88.24 -0.76 -51.34
C ALA A 220 -87.74 -0.95 -52.80
N SER A 221 -88.39 -1.58 -53.80
CA SER A 221 -89.76 -2.05 -54.11
C SER A 221 -90.78 -0.98 -54.54
N ALA A 222 -91.49 -1.27 -55.65
CA ALA A 222 -92.53 -0.47 -56.34
C ALA A 222 -92.04 0.75 -57.16
N ASP A 223 -92.61 1.12 -58.31
CA ASP A 223 -93.50 0.39 -59.25
C ASP A 223 -93.64 1.10 -60.63
N MET A 224 -94.05 0.33 -61.65
CA MET A 224 -94.87 0.68 -62.85
C MET A 224 -94.48 1.71 -63.94
N ASP A 225 -95.07 1.45 -65.13
CA ASP A 225 -95.33 2.29 -66.34
C ASP A 225 -94.14 3.00 -67.05
N SER A 226 -93.94 2.86 -68.38
CA SER A 226 -94.94 2.94 -69.46
C SER A 226 -94.52 2.25 -70.78
N ILE A 227 -95.47 2.03 -71.70
CA ILE A 227 -95.29 1.45 -73.06
C ILE A 227 -95.48 2.53 -74.15
N PRO A 228 -94.69 2.53 -75.24
CA PRO A 228 -95.25 2.42 -76.61
C PRO A 228 -94.48 1.36 -77.45
N GLU A 229 -95.12 0.34 -78.00
CA GLU A 229 -95.83 0.29 -79.31
C GLU A 229 -94.96 0.01 -80.55
N VAL A 230 -95.12 -1.23 -81.07
CA VAL A 230 -95.30 -1.66 -82.48
C VAL A 230 -94.33 -1.18 -83.58
N ILE A 231 -93.72 -2.13 -84.32
CA ILE A 231 -93.86 -2.30 -85.80
C ILE A 231 -93.08 -3.54 -86.32
N ALA A 232 -93.62 -4.15 -87.39
CA ALA A 232 -93.02 -5.13 -88.32
C ALA A 232 -92.59 -6.52 -87.79
N VAL A 233 -93.40 -7.52 -88.18
CA VAL A 233 -92.92 -8.89 -88.45
C VAL A 233 -92.32 -8.92 -89.86
N GLU A 234 -91.25 -9.68 -90.06
CA GLU A 234 -90.82 -10.18 -91.38
C GLU A 234 -90.53 -11.69 -91.24
N GLU A 235 -90.91 -12.50 -92.23
CA GLU A 235 -90.96 -13.98 -92.14
C GLU A 235 -89.75 -14.68 -92.81
N VAL A 236 -89.75 -16.02 -92.75
CA VAL A 236 -88.98 -16.99 -93.58
C VAL A 236 -87.53 -17.26 -93.14
N PRO A 237 -87.01 -18.52 -93.18
CA PRO A 237 -87.63 -19.86 -93.29
C PRO A 237 -87.35 -20.78 -92.06
N PRO A 238 -87.96 -21.99 -91.98
CA PRO A 238 -87.60 -22.99 -90.97
C PRO A 238 -86.36 -23.83 -91.35
N THR A 239 -85.54 -24.17 -90.35
CA THR A 239 -84.46 -25.17 -90.38
C THR A 239 -84.51 -25.99 -89.07
N PRO A 240 -83.94 -27.21 -89.01
CA PRO A 240 -84.64 -28.38 -88.46
C PRO A 240 -84.80 -28.41 -86.93
N GLU A 241 -85.75 -29.24 -86.51
CA GLU A 241 -85.99 -29.59 -85.11
C GLU A 241 -84.72 -30.21 -84.48
N VAL A 242 -84.28 -29.61 -83.37
CA VAL A 242 -83.27 -30.15 -82.44
C VAL A 242 -83.99 -30.32 -81.11
N SER A 243 -83.71 -31.40 -80.36
CA SER A 243 -84.45 -31.70 -79.13
C SER A 243 -84.14 -30.72 -77.99
N GLU A 244 -85.09 -30.53 -77.07
CA GLU A 244 -84.85 -29.73 -75.86
C GLU A 244 -83.75 -30.35 -74.97
N GLU A 245 -83.55 -31.67 -75.05
CA GLU A 245 -82.49 -32.41 -74.35
C GLU A 245 -81.09 -32.07 -74.91
N GLU A 246 -80.92 -32.05 -76.23
CA GLU A 246 -79.66 -31.64 -76.88
C GLU A 246 -79.29 -30.18 -76.55
N LEU A 247 -80.26 -29.27 -76.55
CA LEU A 247 -80.03 -27.86 -76.18
C LEU A 247 -79.69 -27.70 -74.68
N ALA A 248 -80.24 -28.54 -73.80
CA ALA A 248 -79.88 -28.58 -72.39
C ALA A 248 -78.45 -29.11 -72.19
N GLN A 249 -78.07 -30.17 -72.90
CA GLN A 249 -76.72 -30.74 -72.89
C GLN A 249 -75.68 -29.76 -73.41
N GLU A 250 -75.95 -29.06 -74.52
CA GLU A 250 -75.02 -28.05 -75.06
C GLU A 250 -74.81 -26.88 -74.07
N ARG A 251 -75.86 -26.43 -73.38
CA ARG A 251 -75.76 -25.40 -72.33
C ARG A 251 -75.02 -25.86 -71.08
N ALA A 252 -75.28 -27.08 -70.59
CA ALA A 252 -74.58 -27.63 -69.43
C ALA A 252 -73.10 -27.91 -69.74
N ARG A 253 -72.80 -28.38 -70.96
CA ARG A 253 -71.43 -28.50 -71.47
C ARG A 253 -70.72 -27.16 -71.58
N ALA A 254 -71.38 -26.13 -72.12
CA ALA A 254 -70.81 -24.78 -72.22
C ALA A 254 -70.53 -24.15 -70.84
N LYS A 255 -71.39 -24.37 -69.83
CA LYS A 255 -71.09 -24.02 -68.42
C LYS A 255 -69.85 -24.73 -67.90
N LEU A 256 -69.74 -26.04 -68.12
CA LEU A 256 -68.63 -26.85 -67.64
C LEU A 256 -67.31 -26.43 -68.32
N GLU A 257 -67.30 -26.23 -69.64
CA GLU A 257 -66.13 -25.75 -70.38
C GLU A 257 -65.74 -24.31 -69.98
N ALA A 258 -66.70 -23.43 -69.69
CA ALA A 258 -66.41 -22.08 -69.19
C ALA A 258 -65.74 -22.08 -67.81
N ILE A 259 -66.25 -22.85 -66.85
CA ILE A 259 -65.69 -22.93 -65.48
C ILE A 259 -64.36 -23.69 -65.45
N MET A 260 -64.15 -24.65 -66.37
CA MET A 260 -62.83 -25.25 -66.60
C MET A 260 -61.85 -24.26 -67.26
N ALA A 261 -62.33 -23.23 -67.97
CA ALA A 261 -61.52 -22.16 -68.54
C ALA A 261 -61.21 -21.01 -67.56
N GLU A 262 -61.96 -20.86 -66.46
CA GLU A 262 -61.63 -19.95 -65.34
C GLU A 262 -60.37 -20.39 -64.55
N GLY A 263 -59.81 -21.56 -64.89
CA GLY A 263 -58.45 -21.94 -64.52
C GLY A 263 -58.32 -22.40 -63.07
N GLU A 264 -57.63 -21.63 -62.23
CA GLU A 264 -57.35 -21.99 -60.83
C GLU A 264 -58.20 -21.21 -59.79
N ALA A 265 -59.11 -20.35 -60.26
CA ALA A 265 -59.88 -19.41 -59.41
C ALA A 265 -61.22 -19.96 -58.91
N ALA A 266 -61.83 -20.93 -59.60
CA ALA A 266 -63.14 -21.46 -59.25
C ALA A 266 -63.11 -22.28 -57.95
N ALA A 267 -64.14 -22.12 -57.10
CA ALA A 267 -64.22 -22.83 -55.82
C ALA A 267 -64.62 -24.31 -56.01
N PRO A 268 -64.14 -25.25 -55.17
CA PRO A 268 -64.51 -26.66 -55.27
C PRO A 268 -66.04 -26.88 -55.23
N VAL A 269 -66.71 -26.18 -54.31
CA VAL A 269 -68.17 -26.23 -54.06
C VAL A 269 -68.99 -25.64 -55.22
N GLU A 270 -68.36 -24.93 -56.16
CA GLU A 270 -68.99 -24.38 -57.36
C GLU A 270 -68.80 -25.31 -58.56
N LEU A 271 -67.61 -25.90 -58.73
CA LEU A 271 -67.42 -27.02 -59.67
C LEU A 271 -68.34 -28.20 -59.33
N GLU A 272 -68.43 -28.61 -58.06
CA GLU A 272 -69.26 -29.74 -57.60
C GLU A 272 -70.74 -29.58 -57.99
N LYS A 273 -71.29 -28.36 -57.92
CA LYS A 273 -72.67 -28.07 -58.34
C LYS A 273 -72.84 -28.17 -59.85
N VAL A 274 -71.87 -27.67 -60.63
CA VAL A 274 -71.91 -27.69 -62.10
C VAL A 274 -71.70 -29.11 -62.63
N ILE A 275 -70.90 -29.92 -61.93
CA ILE A 275 -70.78 -31.37 -62.09
C ILE A 275 -72.13 -32.05 -61.86
N ALA A 276 -72.83 -31.77 -60.76
CA ALA A 276 -74.16 -32.32 -60.52
C ALA A 276 -75.22 -31.85 -61.54
N GLU A 277 -75.14 -30.60 -62.02
CA GLU A 277 -75.98 -30.10 -63.12
C GLU A 277 -75.69 -30.79 -64.46
N ALA A 278 -74.43 -31.15 -64.74
CA ALA A 278 -74.02 -31.86 -65.95
C ALA A 278 -74.38 -33.37 -65.91
N GLU A 279 -74.24 -34.02 -64.74
CA GLU A 279 -74.71 -35.39 -64.50
C GLU A 279 -76.24 -35.48 -64.65
N ALA A 280 -76.99 -34.50 -64.11
CA ALA A 280 -78.44 -34.40 -64.28
C ALA A 280 -78.88 -34.13 -65.73
N ALA A 281 -78.00 -33.61 -66.59
CA ALA A 281 -78.21 -33.44 -68.03
C ALA A 281 -77.80 -34.68 -68.88
N GLY A 282 -77.26 -35.73 -68.25
CA GLY A 282 -76.84 -36.96 -68.93
C GLY A 282 -75.53 -36.84 -69.74
N ILE A 283 -74.64 -35.92 -69.37
CA ILE A 283 -73.36 -35.71 -70.07
C ILE A 283 -72.32 -36.74 -69.58
N GLU A 284 -72.28 -37.90 -70.22
CA GLU A 284 -71.23 -38.90 -70.01
C GLU A 284 -70.07 -38.71 -71.02
N GLY A 285 -68.83 -38.59 -70.53
CA GLY A 285 -67.65 -38.52 -71.41
C GLY A 285 -66.37 -37.97 -70.76
N GLU A 286 -65.34 -37.80 -71.59
CA GLU A 286 -63.98 -37.41 -71.21
C GLU A 286 -63.90 -36.05 -70.47
N ALA A 287 -64.81 -35.12 -70.80
CA ALA A 287 -64.92 -33.82 -70.11
C ALA A 287 -65.36 -33.98 -68.64
N MET A 288 -66.20 -34.98 -68.36
CA MET A 288 -66.75 -35.23 -67.03
C MET A 288 -65.70 -35.81 -66.08
N GLN A 289 -64.91 -36.77 -66.57
CA GLN A 289 -63.78 -37.33 -65.82
C GLN A 289 -62.75 -36.24 -65.47
N LYS A 290 -62.39 -35.38 -66.43
CA LYS A 290 -61.48 -34.24 -66.19
C LYS A 290 -62.03 -33.25 -65.17
N ALA A 291 -63.35 -33.04 -65.10
CA ALA A 291 -63.98 -32.19 -64.09
C ALA A 291 -63.95 -32.82 -62.70
N GLN A 292 -64.24 -34.12 -62.57
CA GLN A 292 -64.17 -34.86 -61.31
C GLN A 292 -62.71 -34.95 -60.79
N GLU A 293 -61.74 -35.24 -61.66
CA GLU A 293 -60.30 -35.17 -61.36
C GLU A 293 -59.88 -33.77 -60.90
N ARG A 294 -60.44 -32.71 -61.51
CA ARG A 294 -60.16 -31.32 -61.15
C ARG A 294 -60.73 -30.96 -59.77
N VAL A 295 -61.92 -31.43 -59.41
CA VAL A 295 -62.48 -31.26 -58.05
C VAL A 295 -61.60 -31.95 -57.01
N GLU A 296 -61.22 -33.21 -57.21
CA GLU A 296 -60.39 -33.91 -56.23
C GLU A 296 -59.01 -33.27 -56.10
N PHE A 297 -58.40 -32.79 -57.20
CA PHE A 297 -57.17 -31.98 -57.12
C PHE A 297 -57.36 -30.70 -56.29
N LEU A 298 -58.45 -29.94 -56.51
CA LEU A 298 -58.73 -28.71 -55.77
C LEU A 298 -59.05 -28.98 -54.30
N ARG A 299 -59.68 -30.12 -53.98
CA ARG A 299 -59.94 -30.59 -52.62
C ARG A 299 -58.66 -30.97 -51.88
N GLN A 300 -57.77 -31.71 -52.53
CA GLN A 300 -56.44 -32.04 -52.00
C GLN A 300 -55.59 -30.77 -51.80
N ARG A 301 -55.71 -29.77 -52.69
CA ARG A 301 -55.09 -28.44 -52.50
C ARG A 301 -55.64 -27.70 -51.28
N ALA A 302 -56.94 -27.74 -51.04
CA ALA A 302 -57.56 -27.12 -49.85
C ALA A 302 -57.11 -27.80 -48.54
N LEU A 303 -57.05 -29.13 -48.52
CA LEU A 303 -56.55 -29.89 -47.36
C LEU A 303 -55.07 -29.60 -47.09
N ALA A 304 -54.23 -29.50 -48.13
CA ALA A 304 -52.83 -29.13 -47.99
C ALA A 304 -52.64 -27.68 -47.48
N HIS A 305 -53.53 -26.77 -47.87
CA HIS A 305 -53.53 -25.38 -47.39
C HIS A 305 -53.88 -25.29 -45.89
N ASP A 306 -54.95 -25.97 -45.44
CA ASP A 306 -55.33 -25.94 -44.03
C ASP A 306 -54.28 -26.64 -43.15
N ALA A 307 -53.68 -27.74 -43.62
CA ALA A 307 -52.54 -28.37 -42.95
C ALA A 307 -51.33 -27.42 -42.84
N LEU A 308 -51.05 -26.62 -43.86
CA LEU A 308 -49.98 -25.60 -43.84
C LEU A 308 -50.29 -24.49 -42.82
N LEU A 309 -51.53 -24.01 -42.75
CA LEU A 309 -51.95 -23.02 -41.74
C LEU A 309 -51.85 -23.58 -40.31
N THR A 310 -52.21 -24.85 -40.10
CA THR A 310 -52.02 -25.52 -38.81
C THR A 310 -50.54 -25.61 -38.43
N ALA A 311 -49.66 -26.04 -39.35
CA ALA A 311 -48.23 -26.10 -39.11
C ALA A 311 -47.59 -24.72 -38.84
N ILE A 312 -48.08 -23.64 -39.48
CA ILE A 312 -47.68 -22.25 -39.18
C ILE A 312 -48.11 -21.83 -37.77
N ALA A 313 -49.30 -22.25 -37.32
CA ALA A 313 -49.81 -21.93 -35.98
C ALA A 313 -49.06 -22.69 -34.88
N ASP A 314 -48.80 -23.99 -35.09
CA ASP A 314 -48.11 -24.87 -34.13
C ASP A 314 -46.58 -24.63 -34.09
N ARG A 315 -46.01 -23.94 -35.09
CA ARG A 315 -44.56 -23.64 -35.27
C ARG A 315 -43.61 -24.85 -35.27
N SER A 316 -44.11 -26.08 -35.24
CA SER A 316 -43.28 -27.29 -35.29
C SER A 316 -42.49 -27.35 -36.60
N THR A 317 -41.16 -27.40 -36.50
CA THR A 317 -40.21 -27.50 -37.63
C THR A 317 -40.48 -28.74 -38.49
N GLN A 318 -40.79 -29.88 -37.88
CA GLN A 318 -41.14 -31.11 -38.59
C GLN A 318 -42.46 -30.95 -39.35
N ALA A 319 -43.53 -30.50 -38.67
CA ALA A 319 -44.83 -30.30 -39.31
C ALA A 319 -44.76 -29.26 -40.44
N LEU A 320 -43.95 -28.20 -40.27
CA LEU A 320 -43.68 -27.21 -41.32
C LEU A 320 -42.96 -27.82 -42.52
N ARG A 321 -41.91 -28.64 -42.34
CA ARG A 321 -41.22 -29.32 -43.45
C ARG A 321 -42.17 -30.24 -44.23
N GLU A 322 -42.98 -31.04 -43.53
CA GLU A 322 -43.94 -31.97 -44.13
C GLU A 322 -45.11 -31.25 -44.84
N ALA A 323 -45.65 -30.19 -44.23
CA ALA A 323 -46.73 -29.38 -44.81
C ALA A 323 -46.25 -28.55 -46.00
N ILE A 324 -45.04 -27.96 -45.95
CA ILE A 324 -44.45 -27.21 -47.09
C ILE A 324 -44.29 -28.12 -48.31
N ALA A 325 -43.73 -29.32 -48.14
CA ALA A 325 -43.56 -30.27 -49.24
C ALA A 325 -44.91 -30.67 -49.86
N THR A 326 -45.92 -30.93 -49.02
CA THR A 326 -47.29 -31.23 -49.47
C THR A 326 -47.94 -30.05 -50.19
N ALA A 327 -47.76 -28.83 -49.67
CA ALA A 327 -48.32 -27.61 -50.23
C ALA A 327 -47.70 -27.25 -51.60
N GLU A 328 -46.39 -27.47 -51.79
CA GLU A 328 -45.73 -27.34 -53.09
C GLU A 328 -46.25 -28.37 -54.10
N GLU A 329 -46.41 -29.64 -53.69
CA GLU A 329 -46.93 -30.71 -54.55
C GLU A 329 -48.37 -30.40 -55.04
N LYS A 330 -49.25 -29.92 -54.15
CA LYS A 330 -50.66 -29.60 -54.49
C LYS A 330 -50.87 -28.18 -55.04
N ARG A 331 -49.80 -27.43 -55.34
CA ARG A 331 -49.84 -26.04 -55.87
C ARG A 331 -50.66 -25.06 -55.02
N VAL A 332 -50.47 -25.09 -53.71
CA VAL A 332 -50.97 -24.06 -52.78
C VAL A 332 -50.34 -22.70 -53.14
N PRO A 333 -51.02 -21.55 -52.96
CA PRO A 333 -50.49 -20.25 -53.33
C PRO A 333 -49.11 -19.96 -52.72
N ALA A 334 -48.15 -19.55 -53.56
CA ALA A 334 -46.75 -19.34 -53.16
C ALA A 334 -46.60 -18.43 -51.93
N ALA A 335 -47.43 -17.39 -51.82
CA ALA A 335 -47.40 -16.46 -50.68
C ALA A 335 -47.72 -17.10 -49.31
N GLU A 336 -48.39 -18.26 -49.25
CA GLU A 336 -48.56 -19.03 -47.99
C GLU A 336 -47.34 -19.94 -47.75
N VAL A 337 -46.84 -20.58 -48.81
CA VAL A 337 -45.64 -21.44 -48.77
C VAL A 337 -44.39 -20.64 -48.34
N ASP A 338 -44.23 -19.42 -48.86
CA ASP A 338 -43.13 -18.53 -48.51
C ASP A 338 -43.25 -18.00 -47.07
N ARG A 339 -44.47 -17.84 -46.54
CA ARG A 339 -44.72 -17.56 -45.12
C ARG A 339 -44.31 -18.74 -44.24
N ALA A 340 -44.69 -19.97 -44.61
CA ALA A 340 -44.27 -21.17 -43.90
C ALA A 340 -42.74 -21.35 -43.91
N LYS A 341 -42.08 -21.11 -45.06
CA LYS A 341 -40.61 -21.13 -45.18
C LYS A 341 -39.93 -20.06 -44.31
N ALA A 342 -40.51 -18.87 -44.21
CA ALA A 342 -39.99 -17.81 -43.34
C ALA A 342 -40.07 -18.19 -41.86
N VAL A 343 -41.18 -18.78 -41.40
CA VAL A 343 -41.32 -19.30 -40.03
C VAL A 343 -40.33 -20.46 -39.77
N LEU A 344 -40.22 -21.41 -40.69
CA LEU A 344 -39.26 -22.52 -40.58
C LEU A 344 -37.82 -22.00 -40.46
N ALA A 345 -37.44 -20.99 -41.23
CA ALA A 345 -36.11 -20.36 -41.16
C ALA A 345 -35.85 -19.59 -39.85
N GLU A 346 -36.89 -19.16 -39.13
CA GLU A 346 -36.78 -18.57 -37.79
C GLU A 346 -36.59 -19.64 -36.71
N GLU A 347 -37.31 -20.77 -36.80
CA GLU A 347 -37.32 -21.81 -35.75
C GLU A 347 -36.19 -22.85 -35.87
N GLU A 348 -35.74 -23.21 -37.09
CA GLU A 348 -34.61 -24.13 -37.28
C GLU A 348 -33.33 -23.80 -36.49
N PRO A 349 -32.85 -22.54 -36.39
CA PRO A 349 -31.67 -22.23 -35.59
C PRO A 349 -31.94 -22.34 -34.08
N LYS A 350 -33.18 -22.16 -33.61
CA LYS A 350 -33.55 -22.30 -32.20
C LYS A 350 -33.59 -23.78 -31.79
N GLU A 351 -34.19 -24.63 -32.63
CA GLU A 351 -34.21 -26.10 -32.47
C GLU A 351 -32.78 -26.65 -32.28
N LYS A 352 -31.87 -26.33 -33.22
CA LYS A 352 -30.47 -26.80 -33.18
C LYS A 352 -29.67 -26.25 -31.98
N ALA A 353 -30.01 -25.05 -31.51
CA ALA A 353 -29.40 -24.49 -30.31
C ALA A 353 -29.90 -25.19 -29.02
N TRP A 354 -31.17 -25.58 -28.96
CA TRP A 354 -31.72 -26.39 -27.87
C TRP A 354 -31.11 -27.80 -27.83
N GLU A 355 -30.97 -28.46 -28.99
CA GLU A 355 -30.25 -29.75 -29.10
C GLU A 355 -28.80 -29.63 -28.59
N SER A 356 -28.13 -28.52 -28.93
CA SER A 356 -26.74 -28.26 -28.53
C SER A 356 -26.61 -27.96 -27.03
N LEU A 357 -27.56 -27.25 -26.42
CA LEU A 357 -27.62 -27.02 -24.97
C LEU A 357 -27.83 -28.33 -24.21
N ALA A 358 -28.80 -29.15 -24.62
CA ALA A 358 -29.06 -30.46 -24.00
C ALA A 358 -27.86 -31.41 -24.11
N ALA A 359 -27.20 -31.47 -25.27
CA ALA A 359 -26.00 -32.28 -25.49
C ALA A 359 -24.75 -31.74 -24.75
N ALA A 360 -24.76 -30.49 -24.31
CA ALA A 360 -23.73 -29.92 -23.44
C ALA A 360 -24.03 -30.17 -21.95
N GLU A 361 -25.31 -30.13 -21.55
CA GLU A 361 -25.77 -30.51 -20.21
C GLU A 361 -25.45 -31.98 -19.90
N GLU A 362 -25.75 -32.91 -20.83
CA GLU A 362 -25.43 -34.34 -20.67
C GLU A 362 -23.92 -34.61 -20.51
N LYS A 363 -23.07 -33.80 -21.16
CA LYS A 363 -21.60 -33.91 -21.04
C LYS A 363 -21.03 -33.31 -19.76
N GLY A 364 -21.70 -32.32 -19.17
CA GLY A 364 -21.21 -31.58 -18.00
C GLY A 364 -19.90 -30.79 -18.22
N ASP A 365 -19.57 -30.46 -19.47
CA ASP A 365 -18.31 -29.81 -19.87
C ASP A 365 -18.47 -28.29 -20.01
N THR A 366 -17.60 -27.52 -19.34
CA THR A 366 -17.62 -26.05 -19.35
C THR A 366 -17.34 -25.46 -20.74
N ALA A 367 -16.55 -26.13 -21.58
CA ALA A 367 -16.26 -25.68 -22.94
C ALA A 367 -17.48 -25.88 -23.87
N SER A 368 -18.04 -27.10 -23.90
CA SER A 368 -19.26 -27.43 -24.66
C SER A 368 -20.44 -26.53 -24.26
N LEU A 369 -20.62 -26.27 -22.95
CA LEU A 369 -21.72 -25.45 -22.45
C LEU A 369 -21.59 -23.98 -22.87
N LYS A 370 -20.36 -23.41 -22.85
CA LYS A 370 -20.08 -22.06 -23.38
C LYS A 370 -20.38 -21.95 -24.87
N GLU A 371 -20.01 -22.95 -25.67
CA GLU A 371 -20.29 -22.92 -27.10
C GLU A 371 -21.79 -23.00 -27.38
N ALA A 372 -22.50 -23.94 -26.75
CA ALA A 372 -23.95 -24.08 -26.88
C ALA A 372 -24.71 -22.80 -26.45
N MET A 373 -24.30 -22.17 -25.34
CA MET A 373 -24.84 -20.87 -24.91
C MET A 373 -24.61 -19.75 -25.93
N ALA A 374 -23.43 -19.70 -26.57
CA ALA A 374 -23.15 -18.70 -27.61
C ALA A 374 -23.99 -18.95 -28.87
N GLN A 375 -24.22 -20.20 -29.24
CA GLN A 375 -25.13 -20.57 -30.33
C GLN A 375 -26.59 -20.21 -30.00
N ALA A 376 -27.06 -20.45 -28.78
CA ALA A 376 -28.41 -20.11 -28.33
C ALA A 376 -28.69 -18.59 -28.28
N LYS A 377 -27.75 -17.80 -27.78
CA LYS A 377 -27.84 -16.33 -27.82
C LYS A 377 -27.83 -15.79 -29.26
N LYS A 378 -27.14 -16.47 -30.19
CA LYS A 378 -27.16 -16.14 -31.63
C LYS A 378 -28.46 -16.59 -32.33
N ALA A 379 -29.13 -17.63 -31.84
CA ALA A 379 -30.42 -18.10 -32.33
C ALA A 379 -31.62 -17.26 -31.86
N GLY A 380 -31.42 -16.35 -30.90
CA GLY A 380 -32.48 -15.48 -30.37
C GLY A 380 -33.35 -16.13 -29.29
N ILE A 381 -32.84 -17.15 -28.60
CA ILE A 381 -33.52 -17.75 -27.43
C ILE A 381 -33.57 -16.72 -26.27
N PRO A 382 -34.71 -16.56 -25.57
CA PRO A 382 -34.85 -15.60 -24.47
C PRO A 382 -33.82 -15.78 -23.34
N GLU A 383 -33.30 -14.68 -22.80
CA GLU A 383 -32.35 -14.73 -21.68
C GLU A 383 -32.94 -15.39 -20.42
N GLU A 384 -34.27 -15.39 -20.25
CA GLU A 384 -34.91 -16.04 -19.11
C GLU A 384 -34.80 -17.57 -19.15
N GLU A 385 -34.82 -18.16 -20.34
CA GLU A 385 -34.69 -19.60 -20.58
C GLU A 385 -33.21 -20.05 -20.52
N LEU A 386 -32.28 -19.10 -20.66
CA LEU A 386 -30.84 -19.33 -20.58
C LEU A 386 -30.27 -19.28 -19.15
N LYS A 387 -30.99 -18.65 -18.19
CA LYS A 387 -30.57 -18.54 -16.77
C LYS A 387 -30.14 -19.88 -16.12
N PRO A 388 -30.87 -21.01 -16.29
CA PRO A 388 -30.46 -22.28 -15.70
C PRO A 388 -29.09 -22.75 -16.19
N PHE A 389 -28.79 -22.57 -17.48
CA PHE A 389 -27.51 -22.93 -18.08
C PHE A 389 -26.38 -21.96 -17.65
N GLU A 390 -26.67 -20.67 -17.45
CA GLU A 390 -25.69 -19.74 -16.88
C GLU A 390 -25.32 -20.07 -15.43
N ASP A 391 -26.29 -20.50 -14.61
CA ASP A 391 -26.03 -20.85 -13.21
C ASP A 391 -25.35 -22.23 -13.08
N LEU A 392 -25.69 -23.19 -13.95
CA LEU A 392 -24.92 -24.43 -14.14
C LEU A 392 -23.47 -24.14 -14.54
N LEU A 393 -23.27 -23.22 -15.50
CA LEU A 393 -21.94 -22.83 -15.97
C LEU A 393 -21.09 -22.24 -14.85
N LYS A 394 -21.63 -21.26 -14.10
CA LYS A 394 -20.94 -20.65 -12.93
C LYS A 394 -20.56 -21.70 -11.89
N GLY A 395 -21.45 -22.66 -11.63
CA GLY A 395 -21.19 -23.80 -10.74
C GLY A 395 -20.00 -24.63 -11.21
N ALA A 396 -20.02 -25.08 -12.47
CA ALA A 396 -18.96 -25.89 -13.07
C ALA A 396 -17.62 -25.13 -13.17
N GLU A 397 -17.62 -23.86 -13.58
CA GLU A 397 -16.42 -23.01 -13.61
C GLU A 397 -15.82 -22.82 -12.22
N SER A 398 -16.64 -22.57 -11.20
CA SER A 398 -16.15 -22.41 -9.82
C SER A 398 -15.46 -23.67 -9.27
N LYS A 399 -15.92 -24.85 -9.70
CA LYS A 399 -15.32 -26.14 -9.37
C LYS A 399 -14.04 -26.39 -10.14
N GLU A 400 -14.02 -26.11 -11.44
CA GLU A 400 -12.83 -26.24 -12.29
C GLU A 400 -11.69 -25.33 -11.78
N GLN A 401 -12.00 -24.07 -11.46
CA GLN A 401 -11.06 -23.12 -10.86
C GLN A 401 -10.56 -23.57 -9.48
N ALA A 402 -11.44 -24.07 -8.61
CA ALA A 402 -11.06 -24.54 -7.28
C ALA A 402 -10.21 -25.82 -7.32
N GLU A 403 -10.42 -26.71 -8.30
CA GLU A 403 -9.55 -27.88 -8.52
C GLU A 403 -8.18 -27.47 -9.06
N ALA A 404 -8.12 -26.54 -10.02
CA ALA A 404 -6.85 -26.04 -10.56
C ALA A 404 -6.01 -25.29 -9.50
N ALA A 405 -6.62 -24.39 -8.73
CA ALA A 405 -5.95 -23.65 -7.66
C ALA A 405 -5.45 -24.57 -6.53
N LEU A 406 -6.15 -25.69 -6.27
CA LEU A 406 -5.72 -26.69 -5.31
C LEU A 406 -4.52 -27.50 -5.83
N GLU A 407 -4.50 -27.88 -7.11
CA GLU A 407 -3.35 -28.56 -7.71
C GLU A 407 -2.10 -27.67 -7.77
N GLU A 408 -2.27 -26.38 -8.10
CA GLU A 408 -1.21 -25.37 -8.08
C GLU A 408 -0.64 -25.16 -6.67
N ALA A 409 -1.48 -24.89 -5.67
CA ALA A 409 -1.03 -24.71 -4.28
C ALA A 409 -0.38 -25.97 -3.69
N THR A 410 -0.87 -27.17 -4.05
CA THR A 410 -0.26 -28.45 -3.63
C THR A 410 1.13 -28.64 -4.23
N LYS A 411 1.36 -28.15 -5.46
CA LYS A 411 2.65 -28.19 -6.17
C LYS A 411 3.65 -27.17 -5.62
N GLU A 412 3.19 -25.96 -5.28
CA GLU A 412 4.04 -24.90 -4.72
C GLU A 412 4.34 -25.07 -3.22
N ARG A 413 3.52 -25.87 -2.50
CA ARG A 413 3.64 -26.17 -1.06
C ARG A 413 3.46 -24.94 -0.14
N ASP A 414 2.85 -23.87 -0.63
CA ASP A 414 2.44 -22.74 0.24
C ASP A 414 1.24 -23.14 1.11
N VAL A 415 1.46 -23.18 2.42
CA VAL A 415 0.44 -23.41 3.46
C VAL A 415 -0.74 -22.44 3.37
N VAL A 416 -0.50 -21.17 3.00
CA VAL A 416 -1.53 -20.13 3.00
C VAL A 416 -2.46 -20.31 1.79
N ALA A 417 -1.92 -20.41 0.58
CA ALA A 417 -2.66 -20.74 -0.63
C ALA A 417 -3.36 -22.11 -0.51
N LEU A 418 -2.67 -23.13 0.00
CA LEU A 418 -3.21 -24.49 0.13
C LEU A 418 -4.41 -24.54 1.07
N ARG A 419 -4.36 -23.85 2.22
CA ARG A 419 -5.51 -23.77 3.14
C ARG A 419 -6.70 -23.02 2.53
N PHE A 420 -6.46 -22.00 1.71
CA PHE A 420 -7.51 -21.27 1.00
C PHE A 420 -8.13 -22.10 -0.14
N ALA A 421 -7.30 -22.73 -0.97
CA ALA A 421 -7.73 -23.58 -2.06
C ALA A 421 -8.49 -24.82 -1.57
N LEU A 422 -8.05 -25.47 -0.48
CA LEU A 422 -8.79 -26.56 0.18
C LEU A 422 -10.19 -26.11 0.63
N GLN A 423 -10.32 -24.89 1.17
CA GLN A 423 -11.62 -24.36 1.57
C GLN A 423 -12.52 -24.08 0.36
N GLN A 424 -11.99 -23.51 -0.73
CA GLN A 424 -12.73 -23.32 -1.99
C GLN A 424 -13.17 -24.65 -2.60
N ALA A 425 -12.25 -25.62 -2.71
CA ALA A 425 -12.49 -26.95 -3.24
C ALA A 425 -13.59 -27.71 -2.48
N ARG A 426 -13.59 -27.61 -1.14
CA ARG A 426 -14.67 -28.12 -0.29
C ARG A 426 -16.03 -27.44 -0.58
N THR A 427 -16.06 -26.12 -0.78
CA THR A 427 -17.32 -25.41 -1.09
C THR A 427 -17.84 -25.65 -2.51
N ALA A 428 -16.95 -25.89 -3.48
CA ALA A 428 -17.32 -26.13 -4.88
C ALA A 428 -17.56 -27.61 -5.23
N GLY A 429 -17.44 -28.52 -4.25
CA GLY A 429 -17.66 -29.96 -4.47
C GLY A 429 -16.60 -30.61 -5.37
N ALA A 430 -15.34 -30.20 -5.22
CA ALA A 430 -14.18 -30.73 -5.94
C ALA A 430 -13.93 -32.24 -5.67
N LYS A 431 -13.13 -32.87 -6.53
CA LYS A 431 -12.65 -34.27 -6.37
C LYS A 431 -12.05 -34.50 -4.99
N ALA A 432 -12.65 -35.39 -4.21
CA ALA A 432 -12.20 -35.75 -2.86
C ALA A 432 -10.74 -36.24 -2.80
N GLU A 433 -10.23 -36.87 -3.86
CA GLU A 433 -8.83 -37.29 -3.96
C GLU A 433 -7.83 -36.12 -4.00
N LEU A 434 -8.21 -34.98 -4.61
CA LEU A 434 -7.36 -33.78 -4.62
C LEU A 434 -7.37 -33.12 -3.24
N ILE A 435 -8.54 -33.05 -2.60
CA ILE A 435 -8.68 -32.55 -1.23
C ILE A 435 -7.83 -33.39 -0.27
N ALA A 436 -7.89 -34.71 -0.34
CA ALA A 436 -7.09 -35.60 0.50
C ALA A 436 -5.56 -35.43 0.30
N LYS A 437 -5.10 -35.27 -0.95
CA LYS A 437 -3.68 -34.98 -1.25
C LYS A 437 -3.23 -33.63 -0.70
N GLY A 438 -4.07 -32.60 -0.84
CA GLY A 438 -3.80 -31.28 -0.30
C GLY A 438 -3.76 -31.29 1.24
N GLU A 439 -4.65 -32.03 1.90
CA GLU A 439 -4.65 -32.22 3.36
C GLU A 439 -3.41 -33.00 3.85
N GLU A 440 -2.93 -33.98 3.09
CA GLU A 440 -1.70 -34.73 3.41
C GLU A 440 -0.44 -33.85 3.30
N VAL A 441 -0.33 -33.02 2.25
CA VAL A 441 0.75 -32.04 2.11
C VAL A 441 0.68 -30.96 3.20
N LEU A 442 -0.51 -30.38 3.44
CA LEU A 442 -0.72 -29.35 4.45
C LEU A 442 -0.23 -29.80 5.83
N LYS A 443 -0.53 -31.04 6.22
CA LYS A 443 -0.11 -31.63 7.49
C LYS A 443 1.42 -31.72 7.69
N VAL A 444 2.19 -31.74 6.60
CA VAL A 444 3.67 -31.75 6.64
C VAL A 444 4.23 -30.32 6.61
N GLU A 445 3.61 -29.43 5.83
CA GLU A 445 4.09 -28.05 5.67
C GLU A 445 3.66 -27.11 6.81
N GLU A 446 2.50 -27.32 7.46
CA GLU A 446 2.04 -26.51 8.60
C GLU A 446 3.11 -26.39 9.71
N PRO A 447 3.67 -27.48 10.28
CA PRO A 447 4.71 -27.37 11.31
C PRO A 447 6.02 -26.80 10.77
N LEU A 448 6.34 -26.99 9.48
CA LEU A 448 7.51 -26.40 8.84
C LEU A 448 7.37 -24.88 8.73
N HIS A 449 6.20 -24.40 8.34
CA HIS A 449 5.87 -22.98 8.24
C HIS A 449 5.75 -22.31 9.61
N GLU A 450 5.13 -22.97 10.60
CA GLU A 450 5.11 -22.49 11.99
C GLU A 450 6.54 -22.38 12.57
N ALA A 451 7.41 -23.36 12.32
CA ALA A 451 8.80 -23.31 12.74
C ALA A 451 9.59 -22.17 12.05
N ARG A 452 9.40 -21.96 10.73
CA ARG A 452 9.99 -20.82 9.99
C ARG A 452 9.54 -19.48 10.55
N LYS A 453 8.23 -19.31 10.77
CA LYS A 453 7.65 -18.09 11.35
C LYS A 453 8.10 -17.85 12.79
N ALA A 454 8.28 -18.92 13.57
CA ALA A 454 8.83 -18.83 14.93
C ALA A 454 10.32 -18.45 14.95
N ILE A 455 11.07 -18.67 13.87
CA ILE A 455 12.43 -18.13 13.68
C ILE A 455 12.37 -16.64 13.28
N GLU A 456 11.45 -16.27 12.38
CA GLU A 456 11.25 -14.86 11.97
C GLU A 456 10.76 -13.96 13.12
N GLU A 457 10.00 -14.51 14.08
CA GLU A 457 9.60 -13.83 15.32
C GLU A 457 10.73 -13.68 16.37
N ILE A 458 11.95 -14.17 16.09
CA ILE A 458 13.14 -13.93 16.93
C ILE A 458 13.82 -12.63 16.47
N GLU A 459 13.37 -11.51 17.06
CA GLU A 459 14.05 -10.22 16.96
C GLU A 459 15.45 -10.25 17.62
N ASP A 460 16.37 -9.39 17.15
CA ASP A 460 17.68 -9.18 17.77
C ASP A 460 17.53 -8.79 19.25
N GLY A 461 17.97 -9.68 20.15
CA GLY A 461 17.81 -9.50 21.59
C GLY A 461 16.57 -10.16 22.22
N ALA A 462 15.87 -11.03 21.50
CA ALA A 462 14.83 -11.88 22.09
C ALA A 462 15.39 -12.73 23.27
N PRO A 463 14.57 -13.07 24.29
CA PRO A 463 15.05 -13.84 25.44
C PRO A 463 15.58 -15.23 25.03
N LEU A 464 16.77 -15.58 25.51
CA LEU A 464 17.46 -16.85 25.27
C LEU A 464 16.57 -18.10 25.46
N GLU A 465 15.70 -18.09 26.48
CA GLU A 465 14.75 -19.19 26.72
C GLU A 465 13.76 -19.40 25.56
N LYS A 466 13.29 -18.31 24.91
CA LYS A 466 12.46 -18.42 23.70
C LYS A 466 13.25 -18.98 22.53
N MET A 467 14.48 -18.52 22.32
CA MET A 467 15.33 -19.02 21.24
C MET A 467 15.58 -20.53 21.40
N LYS A 468 15.80 -21.00 22.63
CA LYS A 468 15.92 -22.43 22.98
C LYS A 468 14.62 -23.21 22.79
N GLU A 469 13.47 -22.64 23.14
CA GLU A 469 12.15 -23.24 22.90
C GLU A 469 11.88 -23.42 21.38
N VAL A 470 12.23 -22.42 20.58
CA VAL A 470 12.14 -22.49 19.10
C VAL A 470 13.13 -23.51 18.54
N LEU A 471 14.40 -23.48 18.97
CA LEU A 471 15.42 -24.46 18.54
C LEU A 471 14.99 -25.91 18.82
N ALA A 472 14.33 -26.17 19.95
CA ALA A 472 13.76 -27.48 20.27
C ALA A 472 12.64 -27.87 19.28
N LYS A 473 11.69 -26.98 18.98
CA LYS A 473 10.61 -27.23 18.01
C LYS A 473 11.16 -27.45 16.59
N VAL A 474 12.08 -26.60 16.14
CA VAL A 474 12.76 -26.70 14.84
C VAL A 474 13.46 -28.07 14.69
N LYS A 475 14.04 -28.58 15.77
CA LYS A 475 14.69 -29.90 15.84
C LYS A 475 13.72 -31.09 15.82
N GLU A 476 12.52 -30.95 16.39
CA GLU A 476 11.46 -31.96 16.29
C GLU A 476 10.82 -32.02 14.89
N VAL A 477 10.70 -30.86 14.22
CA VAL A 477 10.12 -30.73 12.87
C VAL A 477 11.09 -31.17 11.76
N GLY A 478 12.40 -31.04 11.96
CA GLY A 478 13.41 -31.48 11.00
C GLY A 478 13.61 -30.51 9.82
N LEU A 479 13.87 -29.23 10.13
CA LEU A 479 14.17 -28.19 9.14
C LEU A 479 15.44 -28.47 8.30
N GLN A 480 15.67 -27.64 7.28
CA GLN A 480 16.91 -27.69 6.50
C GLN A 480 18.13 -27.38 7.39
N PRO A 481 19.28 -28.05 7.20
CA PRO A 481 20.47 -27.86 8.03
C PRO A 481 20.91 -26.39 8.14
N ASP A 482 20.98 -25.70 7.00
CA ASP A 482 21.43 -24.30 6.88
C ASP A 482 20.63 -23.30 7.73
N GLU A 483 19.35 -23.59 8.01
CA GLU A 483 18.46 -22.72 8.78
C GLU A 483 18.54 -23.04 10.27
N TYR A 484 18.70 -24.31 10.61
CA TYR A 484 18.94 -24.78 11.97
C TYR A 484 20.32 -24.34 12.49
N GLU A 485 21.38 -24.45 11.67
CA GLU A 485 22.76 -24.10 12.03
C GLU A 485 22.89 -22.62 12.39
N ARG A 486 22.27 -21.72 11.61
CA ARG A 486 22.21 -20.27 11.91
C ARG A 486 21.53 -19.97 13.24
N LEU A 487 20.47 -20.71 13.59
CA LEU A 487 19.78 -20.53 14.88
C LEU A 487 20.62 -21.04 16.04
N GLU A 488 21.35 -22.15 15.88
CA GLU A 488 22.28 -22.67 16.89
C GLU A 488 23.48 -21.72 17.09
N GLU A 489 24.01 -21.11 16.01
CA GLU A 489 25.02 -20.05 16.09
C GLU A 489 24.49 -18.78 16.80
N ALA A 490 23.29 -18.32 16.46
CA ALA A 490 22.67 -17.14 17.09
C ALA A 490 22.42 -17.35 18.60
N VAL A 491 21.87 -18.51 18.98
CA VAL A 491 21.70 -18.91 20.39
C VAL A 491 23.04 -18.88 21.11
N LYS A 492 24.09 -19.48 20.52
CA LYS A 492 25.42 -19.51 21.12
C LYS A 492 26.01 -18.12 21.31
N MET A 493 25.89 -17.21 20.35
CA MET A 493 26.37 -15.84 20.49
C MET A 493 25.67 -15.09 21.64
N GLU A 494 24.35 -15.25 21.80
CA GLU A 494 23.61 -14.65 22.92
C GLU A 494 23.98 -15.31 24.27
N GLU A 495 24.28 -16.61 24.32
CA GLU A 495 24.83 -17.26 25.53
C GLU A 495 26.20 -16.68 25.93
N GLU A 496 27.10 -16.47 24.97
CA GLU A 496 28.43 -15.92 25.25
C GLU A 496 28.34 -14.45 25.71
N LYS A 497 27.46 -13.66 25.11
CA LYS A 497 27.12 -12.28 25.51
C LYS A 497 26.56 -12.22 26.93
N GLN A 498 25.61 -13.10 27.29
CA GLN A 498 25.09 -13.19 28.66
C GLN A 498 26.14 -13.65 29.68
N ARG A 499 27.04 -14.57 29.30
CA ARG A 499 28.17 -15.00 30.13
C ARG A 499 29.12 -13.83 30.43
N MET A 500 29.50 -13.03 29.44
CA MET A 500 30.38 -11.88 29.68
C MET A 500 29.68 -10.77 30.50
N LEU A 501 28.38 -10.55 30.30
CA LEU A 501 27.61 -9.61 31.14
C LEU A 501 27.55 -10.07 32.61
N ALA A 502 27.43 -11.38 32.86
CA ALA A 502 27.53 -11.94 34.21
C ALA A 502 28.92 -11.74 34.83
N GLU A 503 30.00 -11.85 34.04
CA GLU A 503 31.36 -11.56 34.49
C GLU A 503 31.57 -10.07 34.83
N VAL A 504 31.02 -9.14 34.03
CA VAL A 504 31.01 -7.69 34.36
C VAL A 504 30.26 -7.42 35.66
N ASN A 505 29.12 -8.06 35.88
CA ASN A 505 28.35 -7.90 37.12
C ASN A 505 29.10 -8.47 38.34
N LYS A 506 29.75 -9.62 38.21
CA LYS A 506 30.64 -10.18 39.25
C LYS A 506 31.81 -9.25 39.56
N ALA A 507 32.45 -8.67 38.54
CA ALA A 507 33.51 -7.68 38.72
C ALA A 507 33.00 -6.39 39.39
N LEU A 508 31.74 -6.01 39.17
CA LEU A 508 31.09 -4.88 39.86
C LEU A 508 30.84 -5.17 41.35
N GLU A 509 30.42 -6.39 41.69
CA GLU A 509 30.25 -6.85 43.08
C GLU A 509 31.60 -6.93 43.82
N GLU A 510 32.62 -7.56 43.23
CA GLU A 510 33.99 -7.59 43.79
C GLU A 510 34.57 -6.19 44.04
N VAL A 511 34.13 -5.21 43.27
CA VAL A 511 34.59 -3.82 43.34
C VAL A 511 33.64 -2.94 44.18
N GLN A 512 32.65 -3.51 44.87
CA GLN A 512 31.77 -2.76 45.78
C GLN A 512 32.48 -2.39 47.09
N ASP A 513 33.18 -3.35 47.72
CA ASP A 513 33.71 -3.25 49.09
C ASP A 513 35.22 -2.91 49.15
N VAL A 514 35.74 -2.26 48.11
CA VAL A 514 37.15 -1.86 48.00
C VAL A 514 37.49 -0.74 48.99
N ASP A 515 38.64 -0.86 49.66
CA ASP A 515 39.14 0.19 50.56
C ASP A 515 39.43 1.50 49.80
N MET A 516 38.62 2.51 50.09
CA MET A 516 38.70 3.85 49.50
C MET A 516 39.81 4.72 50.10
N GLN A 517 40.66 4.18 51.00
CA GLN A 517 41.85 4.86 51.52
C GLN A 517 43.15 4.40 50.84
N SER A 518 43.12 3.28 50.10
CA SER A 518 44.31 2.68 49.48
C SER A 518 44.36 2.89 47.97
N VAL A 519 45.29 3.73 47.51
CA VAL A 519 45.47 4.05 46.08
C VAL A 519 45.71 2.79 45.22
N THR A 520 46.45 1.80 45.73
CA THR A 520 46.69 0.55 44.99
C THR A 520 45.41 -0.27 44.83
N ALA A 521 44.64 -0.45 45.91
CA ALA A 521 43.40 -1.23 45.88
C ALA A 521 42.35 -0.62 44.93
N ILE A 522 42.20 0.71 44.92
CA ILE A 522 41.29 1.41 44.01
C ILE A 522 41.79 1.31 42.55
N THR A 523 43.11 1.32 42.32
CA THR A 523 43.70 1.16 40.98
C THR A 523 43.47 -0.26 40.44
N GLU A 524 43.75 -1.30 41.22
CA GLU A 524 43.46 -2.69 40.85
C GLU A 524 41.97 -2.90 40.55
N ALA A 525 41.08 -2.30 41.36
CA ALA A 525 39.64 -2.36 41.18
C ALA A 525 39.16 -1.64 39.90
N ARG A 526 39.74 -0.46 39.59
CA ARG A 526 39.50 0.29 38.35
C ARG A 526 39.89 -0.54 37.13
N ASP A 527 41.03 -1.22 37.19
CA ASP A 527 41.62 -1.90 36.05
C ASP A 527 40.98 -3.28 35.80
N LYS A 528 40.56 -3.99 36.84
CA LYS A 528 39.66 -5.16 36.72
C LYS A 528 38.35 -4.79 36.00
N LEU A 529 37.70 -3.69 36.40
CA LEU A 529 36.49 -3.21 35.71
C LEU A 529 36.77 -2.75 34.27
N ALA A 530 37.93 -2.16 34.00
CA ALA A 530 38.31 -1.78 32.64
C ALA A 530 38.48 -3.02 31.73
N ALA A 531 39.16 -4.06 32.21
CA ALA A 531 39.36 -5.31 31.49
C ALA A 531 38.03 -6.03 31.21
N ALA A 532 37.19 -6.24 32.25
CA ALA A 532 35.90 -6.93 32.11
C ALA A 532 34.93 -6.19 31.17
N VAL A 533 34.94 -4.85 31.17
CA VAL A 533 34.12 -4.06 30.22
C VAL A 533 34.67 -4.17 28.79
N SER A 534 35.99 -4.26 28.59
CA SER A 534 36.57 -4.48 27.24
C SER A 534 36.16 -5.84 26.67
N THR A 535 36.36 -6.92 27.43
CA THR A 535 36.03 -8.29 26.98
C THR A 535 34.53 -8.48 26.74
N ALA A 536 33.67 -7.78 27.50
CA ALA A 536 32.22 -7.75 27.25
C ALA A 536 31.86 -6.99 25.97
N MET A 537 32.47 -5.84 25.69
CA MET A 537 32.26 -5.09 24.44
C MET A 537 32.75 -5.88 23.22
N GLU A 538 33.91 -6.55 23.34
CA GLU A 538 34.45 -7.46 22.31
C GLU A 538 33.53 -8.66 22.04
N ALA A 539 32.75 -9.09 23.03
CA ALA A 539 31.72 -10.14 22.92
C ALA A 539 30.30 -9.61 22.57
N GLY A 540 30.17 -8.34 22.12
CA GLY A 540 28.90 -7.78 21.66
C GLY A 540 27.90 -7.37 22.76
N VAL A 541 28.33 -7.26 24.02
CA VAL A 541 27.51 -6.65 25.09
C VAL A 541 27.38 -5.14 24.83
N THR A 542 26.19 -4.56 25.04
CA THR A 542 25.95 -3.15 24.73
C THR A 542 26.57 -2.21 25.78
N GLU A 543 27.00 -1.01 25.38
CA GLU A 543 27.48 0.00 26.34
C GLU A 543 26.36 0.47 27.30
N ALA A 544 25.08 0.25 26.95
CA ALA A 544 23.94 0.50 27.83
C ALA A 544 23.90 -0.48 29.01
N ASP A 545 24.19 -1.77 28.78
CA ASP A 545 24.27 -2.79 29.84
C ASP A 545 25.50 -2.54 30.74
N CYS A 546 26.65 -2.24 30.14
CA CYS A 546 27.90 -1.91 30.85
C CYS A 546 27.88 -0.52 31.54
N LYS A 547 26.80 0.26 31.42
CA LYS A 547 26.71 1.65 31.92
C LYS A 547 27.00 1.77 33.42
N THR A 548 26.55 0.83 34.23
CA THR A 548 26.78 0.83 35.69
C THR A 548 28.26 0.59 36.03
N ALA A 549 28.89 -0.37 35.35
CA ALA A 549 30.32 -0.65 35.50
C ALA A 549 31.18 0.54 35.07
N ASN A 550 30.87 1.17 33.92
CA ASN A 550 31.54 2.39 33.47
C ASN A 550 31.37 3.57 34.45
N MET A 551 30.20 3.72 35.09
CA MET A 551 29.99 4.71 36.15
C MET A 551 30.83 4.42 37.40
N ARG A 552 30.96 3.16 37.82
CA ARG A 552 31.82 2.77 38.95
C ARG A 552 33.30 3.02 38.60
N ARG A 553 33.74 2.65 37.40
CA ARG A 553 35.12 2.88 36.90
C ARG A 553 35.49 4.37 36.91
N ARG A 554 34.62 5.27 36.47
CA ARG A 554 34.81 6.73 36.59
C ARG A 554 34.95 7.18 38.05
N LYS A 555 34.06 6.73 38.95
CA LYS A 555 34.14 7.07 40.39
C LYS A 555 35.46 6.63 41.03
N LEU A 556 35.99 5.45 40.67
CA LEU A 556 37.27 4.94 41.16
C LEU A 556 38.45 5.76 40.62
N HIS A 557 38.42 6.16 39.34
CA HIS A 557 39.43 7.09 38.80
C HIS A 557 39.45 8.41 39.59
N ASN A 558 38.29 9.00 39.85
CA ASN A 558 38.20 10.27 40.57
C ASN A 558 38.69 10.12 42.02
N ALA A 559 38.34 9.04 42.72
CA ALA A 559 38.85 8.73 44.05
C ALA A 559 40.40 8.58 44.09
N ILE A 560 41.01 8.00 43.05
CA ILE A 560 42.49 7.97 42.91
C ILE A 560 43.03 9.40 42.79
N GLN A 561 42.38 10.29 42.02
CA GLN A 561 42.83 11.67 41.89
C GLN A 561 42.69 12.49 43.18
N ASP A 562 41.61 12.26 43.94
CA ASP A 562 41.37 12.87 45.26
C ASP A 562 42.42 12.41 46.29
N LEU A 563 42.73 11.10 46.35
CA LEU A 563 43.79 10.55 47.22
C LEU A 563 45.20 11.01 46.83
N LYS A 564 45.48 11.22 45.53
CA LYS A 564 46.69 11.88 45.02
C LYS A 564 46.77 13.38 45.38
N GLY A 565 45.78 13.94 46.08
CA GLY A 565 45.77 15.31 46.57
C GLY A 565 45.34 16.36 45.54
N ALA A 566 44.67 17.40 46.03
CA ALA A 566 44.11 18.51 45.24
C ALA A 566 45.16 19.52 44.73
N ILE A 567 46.39 19.48 45.26
CA ILE A 567 47.54 20.24 44.78
C ILE A 567 48.72 19.27 44.70
N ARG A 568 49.37 19.18 43.54
CA ARG A 568 50.56 18.35 43.30
C ARG A 568 51.70 19.27 42.88
N VAL A 569 52.85 19.14 43.52
CA VAL A 569 54.03 20.00 43.36
C VAL A 569 55.19 19.17 42.82
N PHE A 570 55.30 19.11 41.50
CA PHE A 570 56.39 18.42 40.82
C PHE A 570 57.64 19.30 40.73
N CYS A 571 58.80 18.76 41.12
CA CYS A 571 60.09 19.45 41.04
C CYS A 571 60.94 18.93 39.88
N ARG A 572 61.32 19.79 38.94
CA ARG A 572 62.22 19.44 37.84
C ARG A 572 63.55 20.17 37.96
N VAL A 573 64.64 19.42 38.11
CA VAL A 573 65.99 20.00 38.25
C VAL A 573 66.60 20.25 36.89
N ARG A 574 66.95 21.51 36.61
CA ARG A 574 67.60 21.94 35.36
C ARG A 574 69.01 21.33 35.24
N PRO A 575 69.40 20.73 34.11
CA PRO A 575 70.78 20.32 33.86
C PRO A 575 71.71 21.52 33.63
N LEU A 576 73.00 21.36 33.93
CA LEU A 576 74.03 22.39 33.68
C LEU A 576 74.16 22.69 32.17
N ASN A 577 74.10 23.97 31.82
CA ASN A 577 74.29 24.49 30.47
C ASN A 577 75.75 24.33 30.02
N LYS A 578 76.03 24.43 28.71
CA LYS A 578 77.40 24.40 28.17
C LYS A 578 78.30 25.42 28.87
N ARG A 579 77.91 26.70 28.88
CA ARG A 579 78.65 27.79 29.55
C ARG A 579 78.94 27.54 31.04
N GLU A 580 78.04 26.87 31.75
CA GLU A 580 78.20 26.57 33.19
C GLU A 580 79.23 25.45 33.39
N LYS A 581 79.23 24.45 32.49
CA LYS A 581 80.30 23.43 32.43
C LYS A 581 81.64 24.03 31.99
N ASP A 582 81.63 24.96 31.03
CA ASP A 582 82.82 25.67 30.54
C ASP A 582 83.43 26.58 31.65
N LEU A 583 82.64 27.00 32.63
CA LEU A 583 83.05 27.75 33.84
C LEU A 583 83.36 26.85 35.05
N ASN A 584 83.16 25.53 34.93
CA ASN A 584 83.31 24.53 35.99
C ASN A 584 82.36 24.75 37.19
N ASP A 585 81.10 25.15 36.93
CA ASP A 585 80.04 25.24 37.94
C ASP A 585 79.58 23.85 38.41
N GLU A 586 79.37 23.68 39.73
CA GLU A 586 78.93 22.41 40.33
C GLU A 586 77.41 22.33 40.57
N LYS A 587 76.86 21.11 40.51
CA LYS A 587 75.43 20.85 40.79
C LYS A 587 75.16 20.81 42.30
N VAL A 588 74.73 21.94 42.88
CA VAL A 588 74.36 22.08 44.31
C VAL A 588 73.13 21.27 44.77
N VAL A 589 72.60 20.38 43.93
CA VAL A 589 71.32 19.70 44.13
C VAL A 589 71.54 18.18 44.13
N GLN A 590 71.32 17.54 45.26
CA GLN A 590 71.44 16.09 45.46
C GLN A 590 70.05 15.50 45.64
N SER A 591 69.68 14.54 44.81
CA SER A 591 68.41 13.81 44.87
C SER A 591 68.62 12.48 45.59
N ASN A 592 67.70 12.09 46.47
CA ASN A 592 67.64 10.71 46.95
C ASN A 592 67.24 9.76 45.82
N GLU A 593 67.55 8.48 46.00
CA GLU A 593 67.09 7.39 45.13
C GLU A 593 65.55 7.22 45.19
N ASP A 594 64.91 7.72 46.26
CA ASP A 594 63.46 7.66 46.52
C ASP A 594 62.59 8.49 45.55
N GLY A 595 63.16 9.38 44.73
CA GLY A 595 62.43 10.21 43.76
C GLY A 595 61.47 11.28 44.33
N LEU A 596 61.29 11.34 45.66
CA LEU A 596 60.31 12.24 46.35
C LEU A 596 60.98 13.35 47.16
N SER A 597 62.29 13.27 47.42
CA SER A 597 63.00 14.23 48.27
C SER A 597 64.26 14.80 47.60
N LEU A 598 64.52 16.07 47.91
CA LEU A 598 65.57 16.87 47.28
C LEU A 598 66.38 17.62 48.34
N HIS A 599 67.70 17.43 48.30
CA HIS A 599 68.65 18.09 49.18
C HIS A 599 69.40 19.18 48.41
N VAL A 600 69.38 20.39 48.92
CA VAL A 600 70.04 21.55 48.31
C VAL A 600 71.18 22.00 49.23
N GLN A 601 72.40 21.96 48.72
CA GLN A 601 73.58 22.37 49.48
C GLN A 601 73.77 23.89 49.38
N VAL A 602 73.18 24.62 50.33
CA VAL A 602 73.19 26.09 50.37
C VAL A 602 74.57 26.65 50.77
N THR A 603 75.33 25.91 51.57
CA THR A 603 76.73 26.23 51.94
C THR A 603 77.45 24.93 52.33
N LYS A 604 78.79 24.92 52.39
CA LYS A 604 79.59 23.73 52.74
C LYS A 604 79.13 22.99 54.02
N ASN A 605 78.52 23.70 54.96
CA ASN A 605 78.01 23.15 56.23
C ASN A 605 76.47 23.26 56.37
N GLN A 606 75.72 23.64 55.33
CA GLN A 606 74.26 23.78 55.37
C GLN A 606 73.61 23.11 54.17
N VAL A 607 72.77 22.12 54.45
CA VAL A 607 71.92 21.42 53.48
C VAL A 607 70.46 21.67 53.89
N GLU A 608 69.63 22.01 52.91
CA GLU A 608 68.18 22.18 53.10
C GLU A 608 67.43 21.03 52.42
N HIS A 609 66.39 20.54 53.08
CA HIS A 609 65.61 19.37 52.67
C HIS A 609 64.23 19.81 52.18
N PHE A 610 63.87 19.40 50.96
CA PHE A 610 62.58 19.68 50.35
C PHE A 610 61.89 18.38 49.92
N SER A 611 60.58 18.28 50.19
CA SER A 611 59.71 17.16 49.79
C SER A 611 58.77 17.60 48.68
N PHE A 612 58.57 16.75 47.68
CA PHE A 612 57.75 17.00 46.50
C PHE A 612 57.00 15.72 46.09
N ASP A 613 55.89 15.85 45.36
CA ASP A 613 55.12 14.70 44.88
C ASP A 613 55.86 13.90 43.79
N ALA A 614 56.81 14.55 43.09
CA ALA A 614 57.80 13.92 42.23
C ALA A 614 59.02 14.83 42.03
N VAL A 615 60.23 14.25 41.96
CA VAL A 615 61.51 14.95 41.74
C VAL A 615 62.25 14.35 40.54
N PHE A 616 62.38 15.14 39.46
CA PHE A 616 62.97 14.66 38.21
C PHE A 616 64.39 15.20 37.97
N THR A 617 65.39 14.31 37.94
CA THR A 617 66.83 14.66 37.89
C THR A 617 67.64 13.85 36.86
N PRO A 618 67.85 14.35 35.62
CA PRO A 618 67.18 15.49 34.98
C PRO A 618 65.99 15.02 34.13
N GLY A 619 64.77 15.40 34.53
CA GLY A 619 63.55 14.88 33.88
C GLY A 619 63.44 15.22 32.40
N THR A 620 62.99 14.26 31.59
CA THR A 620 62.55 14.51 30.20
C THR A 620 61.25 15.32 30.17
N GLN A 621 60.77 15.69 28.97
CA GLN A 621 59.45 16.33 28.82
C GLN A 621 58.30 15.32 29.02
N GLU A 622 58.60 14.04 28.81
CA GLU A 622 57.62 12.96 28.70
C GLU A 622 57.26 12.40 30.07
N GLU A 623 58.27 12.13 30.91
CA GLU A 623 58.10 11.81 32.34
C GLU A 623 57.25 12.86 33.08
N VAL A 624 57.51 14.14 32.82
CA VAL A 624 56.78 15.27 33.44
C VAL A 624 55.36 15.41 32.85
N PHE A 625 55.10 14.87 31.66
CA PHE A 625 53.78 14.91 31.04
C PHE A 625 52.90 13.72 31.45
N GLU A 626 53.45 12.52 31.64
CA GLU A 626 52.66 11.33 31.97
C GLU A 626 51.95 11.48 33.33
N GLU A 627 52.57 12.15 34.33
CA GLU A 627 51.90 12.53 35.59
C GLU A 627 50.83 13.62 35.43
N ALA A 628 50.89 14.43 34.37
CA ALA A 628 49.91 15.46 34.06
C ALA A 628 48.72 14.93 33.20
N LYS A 629 48.89 13.77 32.56
CA LYS A 629 47.92 13.12 31.66
C LYS A 629 46.61 12.73 32.37
N ASP A 630 46.73 12.20 33.59
CA ASP A 630 45.62 11.95 34.52
C ASP A 630 44.72 13.19 34.71
N LEU A 631 45.33 14.39 34.73
CA LEU A 631 44.60 15.64 34.89
C LEU A 631 43.86 16.06 33.60
N VAL A 632 44.33 15.64 32.42
CA VAL A 632 43.63 15.89 31.14
C VAL A 632 42.33 15.08 31.06
N GLN A 633 42.38 13.81 31.49
CA GLN A 633 41.17 12.99 31.65
C GLN A 633 40.22 13.60 32.68
N SER A 634 40.73 14.04 33.83
CA SER A 634 39.94 14.70 34.88
C SER A 634 39.22 15.96 34.38
N ALA A 635 39.88 16.76 33.54
CA ALA A 635 39.28 17.94 32.91
C ALA A 635 38.12 17.56 31.96
N LEU A 636 38.28 16.47 31.18
CA LEU A 636 37.25 15.97 30.26
C LEU A 636 36.05 15.36 30.99
N ASP A 637 36.27 14.72 32.15
CA ASP A 637 35.19 14.25 33.04
C ASP A 637 34.54 15.39 33.87
N GLY A 638 34.94 16.66 33.65
CA GLY A 638 34.22 17.85 34.13
C GLY A 638 34.83 18.59 35.32
N TYR A 639 36.08 18.30 35.70
CA TYR A 639 36.75 18.95 36.84
C TYR A 639 37.59 20.16 36.43
N ASN A 640 37.65 21.17 37.30
CA ASN A 640 38.48 22.35 37.09
C ASN A 640 39.96 22.02 37.34
N VAL A 641 40.77 22.00 36.29
CA VAL A 641 42.20 21.66 36.33
C VAL A 641 43.05 22.89 35.98
N THR A 642 44.17 23.08 36.68
CA THR A 642 45.11 24.18 36.42
C THR A 642 46.54 23.66 36.48
N ILE A 643 47.31 23.82 35.39
CA ILE A 643 48.71 23.38 35.28
C ILE A 643 49.57 24.61 35.01
N PHE A 644 50.56 24.88 35.86
CA PHE A 644 51.45 26.04 35.72
C PHE A 644 52.85 25.73 36.27
N ALA A 645 53.88 26.36 35.69
CA ALA A 645 55.25 26.25 36.18
C ALA A 645 55.62 27.44 37.08
N TYR A 646 56.10 27.16 38.29
CA TYR A 646 56.61 28.16 39.25
C TYR A 646 58.15 28.11 39.37
N GLY A 647 58.75 29.08 40.05
CA GLY A 647 60.20 29.17 40.30
C GLY A 647 60.88 30.44 39.77
N GLN A 648 62.20 30.52 39.90
CA GLN A 648 63.02 31.69 39.54
C GLN A 648 62.88 32.11 38.06
N THR A 649 63.12 33.39 37.76
CA THR A 649 63.13 33.96 36.41
C THR A 649 64.27 33.37 35.57
N GLY A 650 63.94 32.44 34.67
CA GLY A 650 64.89 31.77 33.78
C GLY A 650 64.20 30.78 32.83
N ALA A 651 64.94 30.32 31.82
CA ALA A 651 64.38 29.55 30.69
C ALA A 651 63.73 28.20 31.07
N GLY A 652 64.05 27.62 32.22
CA GLY A 652 63.53 26.31 32.65
C GLY A 652 62.02 26.21 32.75
N LYS A 653 61.32 27.32 33.08
CA LYS A 653 59.85 27.37 33.12
C LYS A 653 59.25 27.26 31.72
N THR A 654 59.69 28.12 30.80
CA THR A 654 59.25 28.12 29.39
C THR A 654 59.61 26.81 28.70
N PHE A 655 60.79 26.25 28.98
CA PHE A 655 61.22 24.95 28.48
C PHE A 655 60.36 23.79 29.01
N THR A 656 59.86 23.86 30.25
CA THR A 656 58.97 22.79 30.76
C THR A 656 57.55 22.93 30.19
N MET A 657 56.99 24.14 30.17
CA MET A 657 55.62 24.34 29.67
C MET A 657 55.50 24.20 28.15
N TYR A 658 56.37 24.84 27.37
CA TYR A 658 56.26 24.87 25.89
C TYR A 658 57.31 23.99 25.21
N GLY A 659 58.51 23.88 25.78
CA GLY A 659 59.60 23.06 25.23
C GLY A 659 60.45 23.77 24.19
N ALA A 660 60.95 22.98 23.25
CA ALA A 660 61.73 23.40 22.10
C ALA A 660 61.31 22.56 20.86
N PRO A 661 61.64 22.96 19.63
CA PRO A 661 61.38 22.14 18.44
C PRO A 661 61.95 20.73 18.59
N GLY A 662 61.12 19.70 18.44
CA GLY A 662 61.48 18.29 18.66
C GLY A 662 61.51 17.83 20.14
N MET A 663 61.23 18.72 21.10
CA MET A 663 61.11 18.42 22.54
C MET A 663 59.94 19.23 23.14
N GLU A 664 58.73 18.95 22.66
CA GLU A 664 57.49 19.58 23.12
C GLU A 664 57.28 19.44 24.64
N GLY A 665 56.92 20.55 25.29
CA GLY A 665 56.64 20.62 26.72
C GLY A 665 55.23 20.17 27.11
N THR A 666 54.87 20.36 28.38
CA THR A 666 53.60 19.91 28.96
C THR A 666 52.37 20.50 28.25
N ALA A 667 52.37 21.80 27.92
CA ALA A 667 51.21 22.50 27.36
C ALA A 667 50.77 21.99 25.96
N PRO A 668 51.65 21.89 24.93
CA PRO A 668 51.24 21.31 23.65
C PRO A 668 50.82 19.83 23.80
N ARG A 669 51.53 19.04 24.62
CA ARG A 669 51.17 17.64 24.91
C ARG A 669 49.78 17.51 25.54
N THR A 670 49.43 18.37 26.51
CA THR A 670 48.08 18.44 27.11
C THR A 670 47.00 18.73 26.08
N ILE A 671 47.25 19.63 25.12
CA ILE A 671 46.29 19.95 24.05
C ILE A 671 46.12 18.76 23.09
N THR A 672 47.23 18.14 22.67
CA THR A 672 47.20 16.96 21.80
C THR A 672 46.48 15.78 22.45
N GLU A 673 46.71 15.53 23.75
CA GLU A 673 46.04 14.47 24.51
C GLU A 673 44.54 14.76 24.70
N LEU A 674 44.16 16.02 24.93
CA LEU A 674 42.74 16.42 25.01
C LEU A 674 42.00 16.09 23.70
N TYR A 675 42.59 16.43 22.55
CA TYR A 675 41.99 16.07 21.26
C TYR A 675 42.01 14.57 21.00
N ARG A 676 43.06 13.84 21.40
CA ARG A 676 43.11 12.37 21.31
C ARG A 676 41.97 11.70 22.10
N LEU A 677 41.67 12.19 23.29
CA LEU A 677 40.57 11.70 24.12
C LEU A 677 39.18 12.10 23.56
N VAL A 678 39.06 13.30 22.98
CA VAL A 678 37.84 13.75 22.28
C VAL A 678 37.54 12.88 21.06
N ASP A 679 38.52 12.60 20.20
CA ASP A 679 38.30 11.72 19.04
C ASP A 679 37.98 10.27 19.47
N GLN A 680 38.59 9.76 20.55
CA GLN A 680 38.22 8.45 21.14
C GLN A 680 36.83 8.42 21.83
N GLY A 681 36.21 9.57 22.05
CA GLY A 681 34.85 9.70 22.56
C GLY A 681 33.82 10.08 21.49
N ARG A 682 34.25 10.40 20.27
CA ARG A 682 33.47 11.14 19.27
C ARG A 682 32.19 10.45 18.81
N ASP A 683 32.20 9.13 18.74
CA ASP A 683 31.03 8.32 18.36
C ASP A 683 29.99 8.20 19.49
N ARG A 684 30.36 8.63 20.71
CA ARG A 684 29.54 8.50 21.94
C ARG A 684 29.10 9.85 22.52
N PHE A 685 29.87 10.91 22.31
CA PHE A 685 29.62 12.24 22.89
C PHE A 685 29.94 13.36 21.90
N ALA A 686 29.03 14.34 21.80
CA ALA A 686 29.28 15.59 21.09
C ALA A 686 30.11 16.54 21.97
N TYR A 687 31.38 16.73 21.62
CA TYR A 687 32.29 17.64 22.32
C TYR A 687 32.33 19.03 21.65
N THR A 688 32.28 20.07 22.48
CA THR A 688 32.55 21.46 22.06
C THR A 688 33.73 21.98 22.86
N VAL A 689 34.88 22.13 22.21
CA VAL A 689 36.10 22.68 22.83
C VAL A 689 36.18 24.18 22.54
N MET A 690 36.37 24.98 23.59
CA MET A 690 36.59 26.43 23.50
C MET A 690 37.91 26.79 24.20
N GLY A 691 38.63 27.78 23.68
CA GLY A 691 39.91 28.21 24.24
C GLY A 691 40.16 29.70 24.04
N SER A 692 40.92 30.28 24.96
CA SER A 692 41.46 31.64 24.89
C SER A 692 42.96 31.60 25.20
N MET A 693 43.73 32.55 24.67
CA MET A 693 45.16 32.66 24.96
C MET A 693 45.43 34.05 25.54
N MET A 694 45.68 34.11 26.85
CA MET A 694 45.80 35.37 27.58
C MET A 694 47.26 35.73 27.88
N GLU A 695 47.65 36.97 27.58
CA GLU A 695 48.88 37.59 28.09
C GLU A 695 48.56 38.55 29.24
N LEU A 696 49.28 38.44 30.36
CA LEU A 696 49.21 39.42 31.45
C LEU A 696 50.35 40.45 31.28
N TYR A 697 50.05 41.57 30.62
CA TYR A 697 51.03 42.61 30.31
C TYR A 697 50.82 43.85 31.18
N ARG A 698 51.73 44.10 32.12
CA ARG A 698 51.68 45.24 33.07
C ARG A 698 50.38 45.33 33.88
N ASN A 699 49.86 44.18 34.30
CA ASN A 699 48.58 43.96 34.98
C ASN A 699 47.33 44.05 34.09
N ASP A 700 47.44 44.45 32.82
CA ASP A 700 46.34 44.32 31.85
C ASP A 700 46.29 42.87 31.33
N LEU A 701 45.10 42.27 31.31
CA LEU A 701 44.87 40.94 30.72
C LEU A 701 44.44 41.10 29.25
N VAL A 702 45.24 40.59 28.33
CA VAL A 702 45.08 40.76 26.88
C VAL A 702 44.82 39.41 26.23
N ASP A 703 43.64 39.23 25.62
CA ASP A 703 43.37 38.08 24.77
C ASP A 703 44.13 38.22 23.44
N LEU A 704 44.92 37.21 23.10
CA LEU A 704 45.74 37.13 21.89
C LEU A 704 45.00 36.50 20.69
N LEU A 705 43.89 35.80 20.92
CA LEU A 705 43.06 35.18 19.87
C LEU A 705 41.95 36.13 19.38
N VAL A 706 41.50 37.06 20.23
CA VAL A 706 40.55 38.11 19.83
C VAL A 706 41.23 39.12 18.89
N ALA A 707 40.82 39.11 17.62
CA ALA A 707 41.34 40.02 16.62
C ALA A 707 41.18 41.49 17.03
N LYS A 708 42.30 42.21 17.17
CA LYS A 708 42.34 43.63 17.59
C LYS A 708 41.64 44.54 16.57
N LYS A 709 40.38 44.89 16.86
CA LYS A 709 39.60 45.93 16.14
C LYS A 709 40.29 47.31 16.27
N GLY A 710 41.31 47.57 15.46
CA GLY A 710 41.95 48.89 15.40
C GLY A 710 43.32 48.99 14.73
N SER A 711 44.06 47.89 14.56
CA SER A 711 45.40 47.96 13.94
C SER A 711 45.34 48.10 12.41
N ARG A 712 45.14 49.33 11.93
CA ARG A 712 45.53 49.72 10.57
C ARG A 712 47.05 49.61 10.44
N THR A 713 47.54 48.54 9.83
CA THR A 713 48.92 48.46 9.36
C THR A 713 49.02 49.16 8.01
N SER A 714 49.65 50.34 8.02
CA SER A 714 50.29 50.98 6.87
C SER A 714 51.51 50.19 6.40
#